data_AF-A0A7R9REC7-F1
#
_entry.id   AF-A0A7R9REC7-F1
#
_cell.length_a   1.000
_cell.length_b   1.000
_cell.length_c   1.000
_cell.angle_alpha   90.00
_cell.angle_beta   90.00
_cell.angle_gamma   90.00
#
_symmetry.space_group_name_H-M   'P 1'
#
loop_
_entity.id
_entity.type
_entity.pdbx_description
1 polymer ?
#
loop_
_entity_poly.entity_id
_entity_poly.type
_entity_poly.pdbx_seq_one_letter_code
_entity_poly.pdbx_strand_id
1 'polypeptide(L)'
;HANMPEFLANNNSCGQCVLNLVARGNAIIAELKRLADFIPAIFRPDCKDEGVIKYGILLCDFTYFKSPELFESKIENNNVLQDLDDELKDNHLSILTRFYLAFESVHKYVLDLLRYLDDLGEGIFIQQNLETVFSDEDGKQLLCEALYLYGVMLLVVEREFDGNIREKILVSYYRYSGKAHGDSQFDDVCKLLRSTGYCNSTPSKRPANYPEEYFGRVKIHADYIDMVIGRLRSDDVYNQVATYPLPEQRSIALATQASMLYVCLYFCPSVLMAQPVKMREMVDKYFPDNWVINIYMGYIVNLLDMWEPYKAAKQALSNIVQHQAVKQLALAYKEKFANCTGKCAKLLQKGSVDEETVLSQSNKLIGVLRECNITLRWLVLHTGIPIKGEVGKKSKQIREQIMSELQLGPVQVLDLLLKTAELELKIKEIFKQLLKDRDLKWSTCKSECYNYLIELSEAFSGTKPLTRVQKNDTLEKWFREISAIVGQLECQDLGELGRKLVQLIQALEEVQEFHQLESNVQVKQFLQECQGYLHQMLRIINVREETLIQLHIISDLSYAWEWSDHYTVHMQEMVRADPYIVSQLRASFIKLSSALDLPLLRINQAHSPDMVSVSQYYSNELVSYVHKVLQVIPASMFSLMEDIISLQTHKITELPTRLDKDKLKDLALLEERYQVAKLTHGVSVFTEGILSMKTTLVGIVRMDPKQLLENGIRKELVKQISHCLNVTLVFSIKNKPREYPF
;
A
#
# COMPACT_ATOMS: atom_id res chain seq x y z
N HIS A 1 -20.84 4.17 -32.88
CA HIS A 1 -19.59 3.42 -32.65
C HIS A 1 -19.96 1.95 -32.52
N ALA A 2 -19.60 1.13 -33.51
CA ALA A 2 -19.85 -0.31 -33.45
C ALA A 2 -19.10 -0.89 -32.25
N ASN A 3 -19.77 -1.75 -31.48
CA ASN A 3 -19.18 -2.50 -30.37
C ASN A 3 -17.96 -3.28 -30.88
N MET A 4 -16.76 -2.73 -30.70
CA MET A 4 -15.56 -3.55 -30.64
C MET A 4 -15.76 -4.50 -29.45
N PRO A 5 -15.55 -5.82 -29.63
CA PRO A 5 -15.55 -6.72 -28.49
C PRO A 5 -14.52 -6.22 -27.47
N GLU A 6 -14.89 -6.21 -26.19
CA GLU A 6 -14.04 -5.83 -25.07
C GLU A 6 -12.67 -6.51 -25.21
N PHE A 7 -11.58 -5.73 -25.21
CA PHE A 7 -10.25 -6.24 -25.55
C PHE A 7 -9.82 -7.40 -24.63
N LEU A 8 -10.27 -7.36 -23.38
CA LEU A 8 -10.03 -8.37 -22.35
C LEU A 8 -11.06 -9.50 -22.34
N ALA A 9 -11.99 -9.56 -23.29
CA ALA A 9 -12.96 -10.66 -23.34
C ALA A 9 -12.27 -12.01 -23.55
N ASN A 10 -12.83 -13.08 -22.96
CA ASN A 10 -12.27 -14.44 -23.02
C ASN A 10 -12.10 -14.98 -24.45
N ASN A 11 -12.84 -14.45 -25.42
CA ASN A 11 -12.76 -14.82 -26.82
C ASN A 11 -11.69 -14.03 -27.62
N ASN A 12 -11.10 -12.98 -27.04
CA ASN A 12 -10.02 -12.22 -27.64
C ASN A 12 -8.66 -12.80 -27.20
N SER A 13 -8.12 -13.73 -27.99
CA SER A 13 -6.83 -14.37 -27.71
C SER A 13 -5.66 -13.39 -27.63
N CYS A 14 -5.70 -12.29 -28.40
CA CYS A 14 -4.69 -11.25 -28.39
C CYS A 14 -4.63 -10.55 -27.03
N GLY A 15 -5.78 -10.08 -26.53
CA GLY A 15 -5.87 -9.42 -25.22
C GLY A 15 -5.57 -10.37 -24.07
N GLN A 16 -6.08 -11.61 -24.14
CA GLN A 16 -5.82 -12.63 -23.12
C GLN A 16 -4.33 -13.02 -23.04
N CYS A 17 -3.61 -13.07 -24.17
CA CYS A 17 -2.19 -13.42 -24.18
C CYS A 17 -1.36 -12.38 -23.41
N VAL A 18 -1.53 -11.09 -23.72
CA VAL A 18 -0.80 -10.01 -23.04
C VAL A 18 -1.27 -9.82 -21.58
N LEU A 19 -2.56 -10.01 -21.29
CA LEU A 19 -3.08 -9.99 -19.92
C LEU A 19 -2.43 -11.08 -19.04
N ASN A 20 -2.36 -12.32 -19.55
CA ASN A 20 -1.70 -13.43 -18.85
C ASN A 20 -0.20 -13.18 -18.67
N LEU A 21 0.46 -12.58 -19.66
CA LEU A 21 1.86 -12.18 -19.56
C LEU A 21 2.05 -11.19 -18.41
N VAL A 22 1.30 -10.09 -18.38
CA VAL A 22 1.38 -9.06 -17.32
C VAL A 22 1.02 -9.61 -15.94
N ALA A 23 0.00 -10.46 -15.84
CA ALA A 23 -0.38 -11.16 -14.61
C ALA A 23 0.80 -11.99 -14.05
N ARG A 24 1.41 -12.82 -14.91
CA ARG A 24 2.59 -13.60 -14.56
C ARG A 24 3.78 -12.72 -14.15
N GLY A 25 3.92 -11.54 -14.76
CA GLY A 25 4.98 -10.61 -14.39
C GLY A 25 4.89 -10.16 -12.93
N ASN A 26 3.69 -9.82 -12.45
CA ASN A 26 3.46 -9.52 -11.04
C ASN A 26 3.74 -10.73 -10.12
N ALA A 27 3.36 -11.94 -10.55
CA ALA A 27 3.63 -13.16 -9.81
C ALA A 27 5.15 -13.46 -9.68
N ILE A 28 5.92 -13.25 -10.75
CA ILE A 28 7.39 -13.42 -10.74
C ILE A 28 8.02 -12.45 -9.75
N ILE A 29 7.62 -11.17 -9.76
CA ILE A 29 8.16 -10.18 -8.81
C ILE A 29 7.85 -10.57 -7.37
N ALA A 30 6.62 -11.03 -7.08
CA ALA A 30 6.25 -11.50 -5.76
C ALA A 30 7.08 -12.72 -5.31
N GLU A 31 7.34 -13.67 -6.20
CA GLU A 31 8.17 -14.84 -5.90
C GLU A 31 9.64 -14.46 -5.68
N LEU A 32 10.19 -13.54 -6.48
CA LEU A 32 11.55 -13.02 -6.27
C LEU A 32 11.69 -12.34 -4.91
N LYS A 33 10.74 -11.47 -4.54
CA LYS A 33 10.76 -10.81 -3.23
C LYS A 33 10.60 -11.81 -2.10
N ARG A 34 9.73 -12.81 -2.25
CA ARG A 34 9.56 -13.89 -1.28
C ARG A 34 10.87 -14.67 -1.08
N LEU A 35 11.53 -15.04 -2.17
CA LEU A 35 12.76 -15.83 -2.13
C LEU A 35 13.96 -15.06 -1.56
N ALA A 36 13.96 -13.73 -1.63
CA ALA A 36 15.00 -12.89 -1.02
C ALA A 36 15.17 -13.15 0.49
N ASP A 37 14.07 -13.42 1.19
CA ASP A 37 14.07 -13.69 2.62
C ASP A 37 14.63 -15.09 2.96
N PHE A 38 14.65 -16.00 1.99
CA PHE A 38 15.09 -17.39 2.14
C PHE A 38 16.50 -17.67 1.59
N ILE A 39 17.28 -16.63 1.25
CA ILE A 39 18.70 -16.81 0.87
C ILE A 39 19.45 -17.45 2.04
N PRO A 40 20.00 -18.67 1.90
CA PRO A 40 20.70 -19.33 2.99
C PRO A 40 21.91 -18.51 3.46
N ALA A 41 22.14 -18.47 4.77
CA ALA A 41 23.20 -17.66 5.38
C ALA A 41 24.60 -17.94 4.80
N ILE A 42 24.86 -19.19 4.39
CA ILE A 42 26.13 -19.62 3.78
C ILE A 42 26.48 -18.85 2.49
N PHE A 43 25.48 -18.33 1.77
CA PHE A 43 25.70 -17.56 0.53
C PHE A 43 25.90 -16.06 0.80
N ARG A 44 25.62 -15.57 2.02
CA ARG A 44 25.74 -14.15 2.37
C ARG A 44 27.17 -13.83 2.82
N PRO A 45 27.85 -12.85 2.21
CA PRO A 45 29.26 -12.54 2.50
C PRO A 45 29.49 -11.95 3.90
N ASP A 46 28.46 -11.35 4.52
CA ASP A 46 28.58 -10.59 5.78
C ASP A 46 28.42 -11.45 7.05
N CYS A 47 28.20 -12.76 6.92
CA CYS A 47 28.06 -13.63 8.06
C CYS A 47 29.43 -14.10 8.55
N LYS A 48 29.86 -13.65 9.75
CA LYS A 48 30.96 -14.26 10.52
C LYS A 48 30.56 -15.63 11.08
N ASP A 49 29.73 -16.36 10.36
CA ASP A 49 29.23 -17.66 10.76
C ASP A 49 30.29 -18.71 10.43
N GLU A 50 30.52 -19.65 11.35
CA GLU A 50 31.45 -20.77 11.15
C GLU A 50 31.11 -21.56 9.87
N GLY A 51 29.83 -21.58 9.48
CA GLY A 51 29.35 -22.18 8.23
C GLY A 51 29.87 -21.52 6.95
N VAL A 52 30.02 -20.20 6.90
CA VAL A 52 30.57 -19.50 5.72
C VAL A 52 32.05 -19.85 5.52
N ILE A 53 32.78 -20.01 6.63
CA ILE A 53 34.17 -20.46 6.62
C ILE A 53 34.26 -21.94 6.25
N LYS A 54 33.36 -22.78 6.80
CA LYS A 54 33.27 -24.23 6.53
C LYS A 54 33.04 -24.54 5.05
N TYR A 55 32.11 -23.82 4.41
CA TYR A 55 31.68 -24.09 3.04
C TYR A 55 32.30 -23.19 1.97
N GLY A 56 33.12 -22.21 2.36
CA GLY A 56 33.62 -21.17 1.45
C GLY A 56 34.40 -21.71 0.23
N ILE A 57 35.09 -22.84 0.39
CA ILE A 57 35.83 -23.50 -0.71
C ILE A 57 34.86 -24.11 -1.75
N LEU A 58 33.67 -24.54 -1.33
CA LEU A 58 32.66 -25.20 -2.18
C LEU A 58 31.77 -24.20 -2.93
N LEU A 59 31.71 -22.94 -2.46
CA LEU A 59 30.84 -21.90 -3.02
C LEU A 59 31.57 -21.02 -4.05
N CYS A 60 31.51 -21.42 -5.31
CA CYS A 60 32.08 -20.66 -6.42
C CYS A 60 31.07 -19.75 -7.12
N ASP A 61 31.55 -18.61 -7.61
CA ASP A 61 30.83 -17.75 -8.55
C ASP A 61 31.02 -18.23 -10.00
N PHE A 62 30.68 -17.42 -10.99
CA PHE A 62 30.81 -17.79 -12.41
C PHE A 62 32.25 -18.07 -12.87
N THR A 63 33.28 -17.81 -12.05
CA THR A 63 34.64 -18.27 -12.34
C THR A 63 34.75 -19.79 -12.42
N TYR A 64 33.84 -20.54 -11.78
CA TYR A 64 33.74 -22.00 -11.90
C TYR A 64 33.74 -22.49 -13.34
N PHE A 65 32.94 -21.83 -14.21
CA PHE A 65 32.78 -22.25 -15.60
C PHE A 65 34.06 -22.10 -16.46
N LYS A 66 35.10 -21.42 -15.96
CA LYS A 66 36.39 -21.34 -16.66
C LYS A 66 37.21 -22.63 -16.51
N SER A 67 37.05 -23.36 -15.42
CA SER A 67 37.87 -24.55 -15.10
C SER A 67 37.13 -25.54 -14.19
N PRO A 68 35.98 -26.10 -14.64
CA PRO A 68 35.15 -26.97 -13.81
C PRO A 68 35.90 -28.24 -13.39
N GLU A 69 36.68 -28.85 -14.29
CA GLU A 69 37.43 -30.10 -14.03
C GLU A 69 38.43 -29.96 -12.89
N LEU A 70 39.16 -28.83 -12.82
CA LEU A 70 40.12 -28.56 -11.75
C LEU A 70 39.44 -28.36 -10.40
N PHE A 71 38.21 -27.86 -10.40
CA PHE A 71 37.44 -27.66 -9.18
C PHE A 71 36.85 -28.97 -8.67
N GLU A 72 36.19 -29.74 -9.54
CA GLU A 72 35.62 -31.03 -9.16
C GLU A 72 36.72 -32.01 -8.73
N SER A 73 37.87 -32.04 -9.42
CA SER A 73 39.00 -32.88 -9.01
C SER A 73 39.55 -32.52 -7.62
N LYS A 74 39.48 -31.25 -7.18
CA LYS A 74 39.88 -30.87 -5.81
C LYS A 74 38.93 -31.42 -4.76
N ILE A 75 37.64 -31.48 -5.07
CA ILE A 75 36.61 -32.05 -4.19
C ILE A 75 36.76 -33.57 -4.17
N GLU A 76 36.87 -34.20 -5.34
CA GLU A 76 37.04 -35.66 -5.48
C GLU A 76 38.27 -36.21 -4.76
N ASN A 77 39.36 -35.44 -4.71
CA ASN A 77 40.61 -35.84 -4.05
C ASN A 77 40.63 -35.57 -2.53
N ASN A 78 39.55 -35.05 -1.95
CA ASN A 78 39.48 -34.73 -0.52
C ASN A 78 38.17 -35.21 0.11
N ASN A 79 38.22 -36.31 0.85
CA ASN A 79 37.07 -36.92 1.51
C ASN A 79 36.27 -35.93 2.39
N VAL A 80 36.95 -34.99 3.07
CA VAL A 80 36.27 -33.99 3.91
C VAL A 80 35.45 -33.02 3.04
N LEU A 81 35.96 -32.64 1.87
CA LEU A 81 35.22 -31.78 0.96
C LEU A 81 34.06 -32.52 0.30
N GLN A 82 34.18 -33.82 0.04
CA GLN A 82 33.08 -34.64 -0.47
C GLN A 82 31.93 -34.70 0.54
N ASP A 83 32.23 -35.04 1.80
CA ASP A 83 31.21 -35.10 2.86
C ASP A 83 30.48 -33.75 3.02
N LEU A 84 31.21 -32.64 2.92
CA LEU A 84 30.66 -31.30 3.01
C LEU A 84 29.84 -30.89 1.77
N ASP A 85 30.23 -31.34 0.57
CA ASP A 85 29.52 -31.07 -0.68
C ASP A 85 28.19 -31.85 -0.72
N ASP A 86 28.20 -33.11 -0.26
CA ASP A 86 26.99 -33.92 -0.07
C ASP A 86 26.06 -33.30 0.99
N GLU A 87 26.60 -32.86 2.13
CA GLU A 87 25.84 -32.14 3.17
C GLU A 87 25.18 -30.86 2.62
N LEU A 88 25.90 -30.07 1.80
CA LEU A 88 25.36 -28.87 1.16
C LEU A 88 24.25 -29.20 0.17
N LYS A 89 24.46 -30.24 -0.64
CA LYS A 89 23.48 -30.69 -1.63
C LYS A 89 22.19 -31.13 -0.97
N ASP A 90 22.26 -32.02 0.02
CA ASP A 90 21.09 -32.56 0.70
C ASP A 90 20.28 -31.47 1.42
N ASN A 91 20.97 -30.48 2.01
CA ASN A 91 20.32 -29.40 2.75
C ASN A 91 19.76 -28.28 1.86
N HIS A 92 20.36 -28.01 0.70
CA HIS A 92 20.06 -26.80 -0.08
C HIS A 92 19.56 -27.02 -1.51
N LEU A 93 19.62 -28.23 -2.09
CA LEU A 93 19.21 -28.45 -3.47
C LEU A 93 17.74 -28.04 -3.74
N SER A 94 16.84 -28.28 -2.79
CA SER A 94 15.42 -27.91 -2.92
C SER A 94 15.22 -26.39 -3.06
N ILE A 95 15.88 -25.60 -2.20
CA ILE A 95 15.79 -24.13 -2.24
C ILE A 95 16.56 -23.56 -3.43
N LEU A 96 17.72 -24.13 -3.80
CA LEU A 96 18.48 -23.75 -4.99
C LEU A 96 17.68 -23.97 -6.28
N THR A 97 16.94 -25.08 -6.36
CA THR A 97 16.02 -25.34 -7.48
C THR A 97 14.96 -24.27 -7.60
N ARG A 98 14.39 -23.85 -6.45
CA ARG A 98 13.37 -22.78 -6.42
C ARG A 98 13.94 -21.42 -6.86
N PHE A 99 15.16 -21.09 -6.45
CA PHE A 99 15.86 -19.90 -6.96
C PHE A 99 16.08 -19.96 -8.47
N TYR A 100 16.58 -21.08 -9.00
CA TYR A 100 16.77 -21.24 -10.43
C TYR A 100 15.47 -21.07 -11.21
N LEU A 101 14.37 -21.71 -10.79
CA LEU A 101 13.08 -21.59 -11.46
C LEU A 101 12.55 -20.14 -11.46
N ALA A 102 12.75 -19.40 -10.38
CA ALA A 102 12.36 -17.98 -10.33
C ALA A 102 13.21 -17.13 -11.29
N PHE A 103 14.51 -17.37 -11.34
CA PHE A 103 15.44 -16.73 -12.28
C PHE A 103 15.16 -17.07 -13.75
N GLU A 104 14.90 -18.34 -14.03
CA GLU A 104 14.47 -18.81 -15.35
C GLU A 104 13.15 -18.17 -15.78
N SER A 105 12.21 -17.97 -14.84
CA SER A 105 10.93 -17.32 -15.12
C SER A 105 11.10 -15.87 -15.60
N VAL A 106 12.11 -15.13 -15.11
CA VAL A 106 12.44 -13.78 -15.61
C VAL A 106 12.89 -13.82 -17.07
N HIS A 107 13.75 -14.78 -17.43
CA HIS A 107 14.19 -14.96 -18.81
C HIS A 107 13.03 -15.40 -19.72
N LYS A 108 12.24 -16.38 -19.28
CA LYS A 108 11.06 -16.85 -20.01
C LYS A 108 10.02 -15.75 -20.23
N TYR A 109 9.83 -14.85 -19.26
CA TYR A 109 8.92 -13.72 -19.40
C TYR A 109 9.27 -12.85 -20.61
N VAL A 110 10.54 -12.46 -20.76
CA VAL A 110 10.94 -11.60 -21.88
C VAL A 110 10.89 -12.35 -23.21
N LEU A 111 11.23 -13.65 -23.24
CA LEU A 111 11.07 -14.45 -24.46
C LEU A 111 9.60 -14.57 -24.91
N ASP A 112 8.69 -14.76 -23.97
CA ASP A 112 7.25 -14.80 -24.28
C ASP A 112 6.72 -13.43 -24.70
N LEU A 113 7.27 -12.32 -24.15
CA LEU A 113 6.96 -10.97 -24.62
C LEU A 113 7.43 -10.77 -26.07
N LEU A 114 8.66 -11.16 -26.40
CA LEU A 114 9.18 -11.06 -27.77
C LEU A 114 8.34 -11.87 -28.74
N ARG A 115 8.02 -13.11 -28.37
CA ARG A 115 7.14 -13.96 -29.18
C ARG A 115 5.77 -13.33 -29.40
N TYR A 116 5.16 -12.73 -28.37
CA TYR A 116 3.89 -12.04 -28.53
C TYR A 116 3.98 -10.85 -29.52
N LEU A 117 5.09 -10.10 -29.48
CA LEU A 117 5.34 -9.00 -30.42
C LEU A 117 5.60 -9.52 -31.85
N ASP A 118 6.31 -10.64 -32.00
CA ASP A 118 6.50 -11.32 -33.28
C ASP A 118 5.16 -11.79 -33.85
N ASP A 119 4.34 -12.46 -33.04
CA ASP A 119 3.01 -12.96 -33.41
C ASP A 119 2.08 -11.79 -33.87
N LEU A 120 2.19 -10.61 -33.26
CA LEU A 120 1.50 -9.38 -33.69
C LEU A 120 2.03 -8.85 -35.03
N GLY A 121 3.35 -8.92 -35.25
CA GLY A 121 3.99 -8.48 -36.49
C GLY A 121 3.70 -9.40 -37.68
N GLU A 122 3.63 -10.71 -37.43
CA GLU A 122 3.28 -11.74 -38.41
C GLU A 122 1.77 -11.82 -38.71
N GLY A 123 0.95 -11.12 -37.91
CA GLY A 123 -0.51 -11.09 -38.10
C GLY A 123 -1.21 -12.38 -37.66
N ILE A 124 -0.64 -13.11 -36.70
CA ILE A 124 -1.23 -14.33 -36.14
C ILE A 124 -2.57 -14.01 -35.45
N PHE A 125 -2.66 -12.85 -34.81
CA PHE A 125 -3.90 -12.33 -34.25
C PHE A 125 -4.73 -11.64 -35.33
N ILE A 126 -5.87 -12.25 -35.69
CA ILE A 126 -6.76 -11.72 -36.72
C ILE A 126 -7.20 -10.29 -36.37
N GLN A 127 -6.97 -9.35 -37.30
CA GLN A 127 -7.31 -7.93 -37.16
C GLN A 127 -6.60 -7.19 -36.02
N GLN A 128 -5.55 -7.78 -35.42
CA GLN A 128 -4.77 -7.15 -34.37
C GLN A 128 -3.31 -7.04 -34.80
N ASN A 129 -2.74 -5.86 -34.63
CA ASN A 129 -1.33 -5.59 -34.77
C ASN A 129 -0.90 -4.63 -33.64
N LEU A 130 0.37 -4.26 -33.61
CA LEU A 130 0.89 -3.39 -32.55
C LEU A 130 0.13 -2.05 -32.46
N GLU A 131 -0.23 -1.44 -33.59
CA GLU A 131 -0.93 -0.15 -33.64
C GLU A 131 -2.38 -0.25 -33.15
N THR A 132 -3.10 -1.32 -33.51
CA THR A 132 -4.49 -1.52 -33.06
C THR A 132 -4.54 -1.78 -31.56
N VAL A 133 -3.59 -2.56 -31.02
CA VAL A 133 -3.51 -2.81 -29.58
C VAL A 133 -3.20 -1.53 -28.80
N PHE A 134 -2.30 -0.66 -29.31
CA PHE A 134 -2.05 0.65 -28.68
C PHE A 134 -3.19 1.66 -28.85
N SER A 135 -4.13 1.42 -29.76
CA SER A 135 -5.31 2.26 -29.93
C SER A 135 -6.44 1.87 -28.98
N ASP A 136 -6.36 0.68 -28.37
CA ASP A 136 -7.27 0.21 -27.34
C ASP A 136 -6.82 0.68 -25.94
N GLU A 137 -7.79 1.02 -25.07
CA GLU A 137 -7.52 1.55 -23.73
C GLU A 137 -6.86 0.52 -22.79
N ASP A 138 -7.26 -0.74 -22.86
CA ASP A 138 -6.67 -1.82 -22.06
C ASP A 138 -5.38 -2.33 -22.71
N GLY A 139 -5.38 -2.45 -24.04
CA GLY A 139 -4.21 -2.87 -24.82
C GLY A 139 -3.00 -1.98 -24.59
N LYS A 140 -3.17 -0.64 -24.65
CA LYS A 140 -2.07 0.30 -24.38
C LYS A 140 -1.54 0.20 -22.94
N GLN A 141 -2.42 -0.03 -21.95
CA GLN A 141 -2.01 -0.22 -20.56
C GLN A 141 -1.17 -1.48 -20.41
N LEU A 142 -1.66 -2.62 -20.91
CA LEU A 142 -0.99 -3.91 -20.80
C LEU A 142 0.36 -3.93 -21.55
N LEU A 143 0.43 -3.31 -22.72
CA LEU A 143 1.70 -3.16 -23.44
C LEU A 143 2.70 -2.28 -22.69
N CYS A 144 2.27 -1.19 -22.06
CA CYS A 144 3.18 -0.38 -21.23
C CYS A 144 3.62 -1.15 -19.98
N GLU A 145 2.69 -1.87 -19.33
CA GLU A 145 2.94 -2.69 -18.14
C GLU A 145 3.91 -3.83 -18.42
N ALA A 146 3.83 -4.48 -19.60
CA ALA A 146 4.70 -5.60 -19.93
C ALA A 146 6.19 -5.21 -19.97
N LEU A 147 6.54 -4.12 -20.67
CA LEU A 147 7.92 -3.62 -20.71
C LEU A 147 8.38 -3.14 -19.33
N TYR A 148 7.51 -2.42 -18.63
CA TYR A 148 7.77 -1.91 -17.29
C TYR A 148 8.05 -3.04 -16.28
N LEU A 149 7.21 -4.07 -16.23
CA LEU A 149 7.36 -5.19 -15.31
C LEU A 149 8.65 -5.97 -15.57
N TYR A 150 9.05 -6.16 -16.83
CA TYR A 150 10.35 -6.76 -17.13
C TYR A 150 11.49 -5.93 -16.53
N GLY A 151 11.48 -4.61 -16.75
CA GLY A 151 12.48 -3.72 -16.14
C GLY A 151 12.46 -3.75 -14.62
N VAL A 152 11.28 -3.83 -13.99
CA VAL A 152 11.15 -3.99 -12.53
C VAL A 152 11.72 -5.32 -12.07
N MET A 153 11.50 -6.44 -12.77
CA MET A 153 12.11 -7.73 -12.43
C MET A 153 13.63 -7.62 -12.40
N LEU A 154 14.25 -7.00 -13.41
CA LEU A 154 15.70 -6.80 -13.43
C LEU A 154 16.17 -5.99 -12.22
N LEU A 155 15.48 -4.89 -11.91
CA LEU A 155 15.83 -4.04 -10.76
C LEU A 155 15.62 -4.74 -9.41
N VAL A 156 14.55 -5.54 -9.26
CA VAL A 156 14.30 -6.36 -8.07
C VAL A 156 15.39 -7.41 -7.91
N VAL A 157 15.79 -8.07 -9.00
CA VAL A 157 16.84 -9.09 -8.97
C VAL A 157 18.18 -8.48 -8.57
N GLU A 158 18.54 -7.29 -9.06
CA GLU A 158 19.76 -6.59 -8.62
C GLU A 158 19.68 -6.09 -7.18
N ARG A 159 18.49 -5.73 -6.73
CA ARG A 159 18.27 -5.16 -5.39
C ARG A 159 18.29 -6.20 -4.28
N GLU A 160 17.64 -7.33 -4.51
CA GLU A 160 17.44 -8.36 -3.49
C GLU A 160 18.48 -9.46 -3.53
N PHE A 161 19.12 -9.67 -4.68
CA PHE A 161 20.15 -10.68 -4.85
C PHE A 161 21.42 -10.04 -5.40
N ASP A 162 22.37 -9.71 -4.51
CA ASP A 162 23.67 -9.18 -4.91
C ASP A 162 24.34 -10.08 -5.96
N GLY A 163 25.07 -9.48 -6.91
CA GLY A 163 25.66 -10.20 -8.04
C GLY A 163 26.43 -11.48 -7.66
N ASN A 164 27.30 -11.39 -6.66
CA ASN A 164 28.07 -12.53 -6.15
C ASN A 164 27.15 -13.65 -5.58
N ILE A 165 26.10 -13.27 -4.86
CA ILE A 165 25.14 -14.23 -4.27
C ILE A 165 24.40 -14.98 -5.38
N ARG A 166 23.89 -14.26 -6.39
CA ARG A 166 23.21 -14.86 -7.55
C ARG A 166 24.09 -15.85 -8.29
N GLU A 167 25.32 -15.45 -8.58
CA GLU A 167 26.28 -16.30 -9.30
C GLU A 167 26.58 -17.58 -8.53
N LYS A 168 26.80 -17.48 -7.21
CA LYS A 168 27.02 -18.65 -6.36
C LYS A 168 25.81 -19.59 -6.31
N ILE A 169 24.61 -19.04 -6.15
CA ILE A 169 23.37 -19.83 -6.16
C ILE A 169 23.22 -20.61 -7.47
N LEU A 170 23.44 -19.94 -8.61
CA LEU A 170 23.32 -20.55 -9.93
C LEU A 170 24.38 -21.65 -10.16
N VAL A 171 25.62 -21.42 -9.73
CA VAL A 171 26.70 -22.42 -9.84
C VAL A 171 26.43 -23.61 -8.92
N SER A 172 26.04 -23.40 -7.67
CA SER A 172 25.66 -24.48 -6.76
C SER A 172 24.49 -25.29 -7.29
N TYR A 173 23.45 -24.65 -7.85
CA TYR A 173 22.36 -25.34 -8.51
C TYR A 173 22.85 -26.19 -9.70
N TYR A 174 23.67 -25.63 -10.57
CA TYR A 174 24.23 -26.32 -11.74
C TYR A 174 25.03 -27.57 -11.34
N ARG A 175 25.89 -27.45 -10.32
CA ARG A 175 26.69 -28.57 -9.81
C ARG A 175 25.81 -29.70 -9.27
N TYR A 176 24.75 -29.37 -8.52
CA TYR A 176 23.97 -30.37 -7.80
C TYR A 176 22.78 -30.97 -8.56
N SER A 177 22.20 -30.24 -9.52
CA SER A 177 21.07 -30.71 -10.33
C SER A 177 21.46 -31.71 -11.42
N GLY A 178 22.78 -31.85 -11.68
CA GLY A 178 23.31 -32.62 -12.80
C GLY A 178 23.03 -31.95 -14.14
N LYS A 179 23.75 -32.34 -15.19
CA LYS A 179 23.59 -31.83 -16.58
C LYS A 179 22.26 -32.22 -17.24
N ALA A 180 21.19 -32.38 -16.47
CA ALA A 180 19.91 -32.96 -16.88
C ALA A 180 18.97 -31.97 -17.59
N HIS A 181 19.36 -30.70 -17.76
CA HIS A 181 18.60 -29.70 -18.51
C HIS A 181 19.47 -29.22 -19.68
N GLY A 182 19.01 -29.45 -20.91
CA GLY A 182 19.76 -29.15 -22.14
C GLY A 182 20.38 -27.75 -22.12
N ASP A 183 21.68 -27.71 -22.41
CA ASP A 183 22.65 -26.67 -22.02
C ASP A 183 22.34 -25.22 -22.44
N SER A 184 21.34 -24.93 -23.29
CA SER A 184 21.10 -23.57 -23.80
C SER A 184 20.32 -22.66 -22.83
N GLN A 185 19.31 -23.18 -22.14
CA GLN A 185 18.41 -22.38 -21.31
C GLN A 185 19.15 -21.84 -20.06
N PHE A 186 19.98 -22.68 -19.44
CA PHE A 186 20.76 -22.32 -18.27
C PHE A 186 21.79 -21.23 -18.57
N ASP A 187 22.52 -21.37 -19.68
CA ASP A 187 23.52 -20.41 -20.13
C ASP A 187 22.92 -19.01 -20.34
N ASP A 188 21.72 -18.93 -20.93
CA ASP A 188 21.05 -17.65 -21.17
C ASP A 188 20.56 -17.01 -19.87
N VAL A 189 20.09 -17.81 -18.91
CA VAL A 189 19.78 -17.33 -17.54
C VAL A 189 21.05 -16.79 -16.86
N CYS A 190 22.18 -17.49 -16.96
CA CYS A 190 23.46 -17.02 -16.44
C CYS A 190 23.93 -15.73 -17.13
N LYS A 191 23.79 -15.61 -18.46
CA LYS A 191 24.11 -14.37 -19.18
C LYS A 191 23.24 -13.22 -18.67
N LEU A 192 21.93 -13.45 -18.52
CA LEU A 192 20.99 -12.45 -18.03
C LEU A 192 21.32 -12.03 -16.59
N LEU A 193 21.73 -12.94 -15.71
CA LEU A 193 21.89 -12.68 -14.27
C LEU A 193 23.33 -12.46 -13.80
N ARG A 194 24.29 -12.41 -14.72
CA ARG A 194 25.69 -12.08 -14.43
C ARG A 194 25.80 -10.80 -13.60
N SER A 195 26.73 -10.77 -12.65
CA SER A 195 27.01 -9.60 -11.83
C SER A 195 27.22 -8.36 -12.70
N THR A 196 26.54 -7.27 -12.35
CA THR A 196 26.70 -5.96 -13.00
C THR A 196 27.82 -5.14 -12.36
N GLY A 197 28.36 -5.62 -11.22
CA GLY A 197 29.25 -4.87 -10.35
C GLY A 197 28.55 -3.85 -9.45
N TYR A 198 27.23 -3.68 -9.58
CA TYR A 198 26.44 -2.84 -8.69
C TYR A 198 26.16 -3.60 -7.38
N CYS A 199 26.35 -2.93 -6.24
CA CYS A 199 26.15 -3.55 -4.93
C CYS A 199 25.41 -2.57 -4.00
N ASN A 200 24.33 -3.06 -3.37
CA ASN A 200 23.45 -2.24 -2.54
C ASN A 200 23.85 -2.20 -1.05
N SER A 201 24.67 -3.15 -0.59
CA SER A 201 25.06 -3.32 0.82
C SER A 201 26.21 -2.40 1.24
N THR A 202 27.04 -1.99 0.29
CA THR A 202 28.11 -1.01 0.51
C THR A 202 27.81 0.21 -0.36
N PRO A 203 28.10 1.46 0.07
CA PRO A 203 28.13 2.61 -0.83
C PRO A 203 29.25 2.40 -1.86
N SER A 204 28.95 1.58 -2.85
CA SER A 204 29.78 1.26 -3.98
C SER A 204 29.35 2.16 -5.12
N LYS A 205 30.33 2.90 -5.66
CA LYS A 205 30.11 3.81 -6.77
C LYS A 205 29.43 3.05 -7.90
N ARG A 206 28.30 3.56 -8.36
CA ARG A 206 27.56 3.02 -9.51
C ARG A 206 28.52 2.65 -10.66
N PRO A 207 28.47 1.40 -11.16
CA PRO A 207 29.31 0.96 -12.27
C PRO A 207 29.09 1.79 -13.54
N ALA A 208 30.10 1.84 -14.40
CA ALA A 208 29.95 2.41 -15.73
C ALA A 208 28.88 1.65 -16.51
N ASN A 209 28.08 2.36 -17.29
CA ASN A 209 27.03 1.83 -18.15
C ASN A 209 25.93 0.98 -17.45
N TYR A 210 25.81 1.07 -16.13
CA TYR A 210 24.69 0.48 -15.39
C TYR A 210 23.57 1.53 -15.25
N PRO A 211 22.28 1.18 -15.38
CA PRO A 211 21.73 -0.14 -15.67
C PRO A 211 21.54 -0.45 -17.16
N GLU A 212 21.95 0.43 -18.08
CA GLU A 212 21.68 0.29 -19.51
C GLU A 212 22.28 -0.97 -20.14
N GLU A 213 23.49 -1.38 -19.76
CA GLU A 213 24.07 -2.66 -20.21
C GLU A 213 23.30 -3.86 -19.66
N TYR A 214 22.75 -3.75 -18.44
CA TYR A 214 21.96 -4.82 -17.84
C TYR A 214 20.61 -4.97 -18.57
N PHE A 215 19.93 -3.85 -18.84
CA PHE A 215 18.69 -3.82 -19.59
C PHE A 215 18.89 -4.23 -21.05
N GLY A 216 20.08 -4.00 -21.61
CA GLY A 216 20.45 -4.38 -22.98
C GLY A 216 20.85 -5.85 -23.18
N ARG A 217 20.86 -6.69 -22.13
CA ARG A 217 21.26 -8.11 -22.25
C ARG A 217 20.32 -8.93 -23.12
N VAL A 218 19.03 -8.61 -23.11
CA VAL A 218 18.02 -9.17 -24.02
C VAL A 218 17.47 -8.03 -24.86
N LYS A 219 17.61 -8.13 -26.18
CA LYS A 219 17.16 -7.07 -27.10
C LYS A 219 15.66 -7.15 -27.29
N ILE A 220 14.99 -6.02 -27.10
CA ILE A 220 13.56 -5.83 -27.38
C ILE A 220 13.41 -4.96 -28.63
N HIS A 221 12.31 -5.13 -29.36
CA HIS A 221 12.04 -4.39 -30.60
C HIS A 221 12.02 -2.88 -30.34
N ALA A 222 12.85 -2.14 -31.10
CA ALA A 222 12.98 -0.70 -30.93
C ALA A 222 11.65 0.04 -31.17
N ASP A 223 10.88 -0.38 -32.18
CA ASP A 223 9.58 0.21 -32.51
C ASP A 223 8.60 0.09 -31.34
N TYR A 224 8.56 -1.07 -30.68
CA TYR A 224 7.72 -1.28 -29.49
C TYR A 224 8.16 -0.39 -28.32
N ILE A 225 9.46 -0.29 -28.05
CA ILE A 225 10.00 0.60 -27.00
C ILE A 225 9.63 2.05 -27.29
N ASP A 226 9.79 2.51 -28.53
CA ASP A 226 9.48 3.88 -28.95
C ASP A 226 7.98 4.17 -28.87
N MET A 227 7.12 3.21 -29.20
CA MET A 227 5.67 3.34 -29.01
C MET A 227 5.29 3.40 -27.53
N VAL A 228 5.86 2.54 -26.67
CA VAL A 228 5.62 2.59 -25.21
C VAL A 228 6.05 3.93 -24.65
N ILE A 229 7.27 4.40 -24.93
CA ILE A 229 7.77 5.70 -24.46
C ILE A 229 6.92 6.84 -25.04
N GLY A 230 6.50 6.76 -26.31
CA GLY A 230 5.64 7.74 -26.96
C GLY A 230 4.27 7.88 -26.29
N ARG A 231 3.61 6.75 -25.99
CA ARG A 231 2.32 6.69 -25.29
C ARG A 231 2.44 7.15 -23.85
N LEU A 232 3.44 6.63 -23.12
CA LEU A 232 3.76 7.09 -21.77
C LEU A 232 4.13 8.57 -21.73
N ARG A 233 4.59 9.21 -22.82
CA ARG A 233 4.85 10.66 -22.84
C ARG A 233 3.61 11.48 -23.18
N SER A 234 2.75 11.00 -24.07
CA SER A 234 1.68 11.79 -24.67
C SER A 234 0.34 11.63 -23.96
N ASP A 235 -0.02 10.39 -23.60
CA ASP A 235 -1.37 10.05 -23.16
C ASP A 235 -1.50 10.08 -21.62
N ASP A 236 -2.74 10.06 -21.12
CA ASP A 236 -3.08 9.67 -19.74
C ASP A 236 -3.53 8.20 -19.78
N VAL A 237 -2.57 7.27 -19.67
CA VAL A 237 -2.78 5.84 -19.96
C VAL A 237 -3.83 5.21 -19.03
N TYR A 238 -3.98 5.76 -17.82
CA TYR A 238 -4.90 5.28 -16.80
C TYR A 238 -6.11 6.20 -16.56
N ASN A 239 -6.26 7.27 -17.35
CA ASN A 239 -7.34 8.26 -17.23
C ASN A 239 -7.48 8.84 -15.80
N GLN A 240 -6.37 8.97 -15.06
CA GLN A 240 -6.38 9.36 -13.65
C GLN A 240 -6.51 10.88 -13.47
N VAL A 241 -6.20 11.69 -14.49
CA VAL A 241 -6.27 13.16 -14.39
C VAL A 241 -7.68 13.65 -14.04
N ALA A 242 -8.73 12.96 -14.47
CA ALA A 242 -10.11 13.29 -14.09
C ALA A 242 -10.37 13.25 -12.57
N THR A 243 -9.62 12.42 -11.83
CA THR A 243 -9.72 12.30 -10.36
C THR A 243 -8.98 13.43 -9.64
N TYR A 244 -8.09 14.15 -10.34
CA TYR A 244 -7.24 15.23 -9.85
C TYR A 244 -7.50 16.52 -10.64
N PRO A 245 -8.56 17.28 -10.31
CA PRO A 245 -9.07 18.36 -11.16
C PRO A 245 -8.16 19.60 -11.21
N LEU A 246 -7.24 19.76 -10.25
CA LEU A 246 -6.35 20.92 -10.19
C LEU A 246 -5.08 20.68 -11.02
N PRO A 247 -4.65 21.63 -11.89
CA PRO A 247 -3.46 21.46 -12.72
C PRO A 247 -2.17 21.15 -11.95
N GLU A 248 -2.03 21.71 -10.75
CA GLU A 248 -0.88 21.47 -9.86
C GLU A 248 -0.79 20.00 -9.39
N GLN A 249 -1.87 19.23 -9.48
CA GLN A 249 -1.92 17.84 -9.02
C GLN A 249 -1.55 16.83 -10.12
N ARG A 250 -1.19 17.32 -11.31
CA ARG A 250 -0.90 16.48 -12.49
C ARG A 250 0.25 15.49 -12.25
N SER A 251 1.33 15.92 -11.59
CA SER A 251 2.49 15.05 -11.31
C SER A 251 2.11 13.85 -10.44
N ILE A 252 1.10 14.01 -9.58
CA ILE A 252 0.59 12.97 -8.70
C ILE A 252 -0.39 12.08 -9.44
N ALA A 253 -1.31 12.68 -10.21
CA ALA A 253 -2.24 11.94 -11.05
C ALA A 253 -1.52 11.00 -12.03
N LEU A 254 -0.35 11.41 -12.52
CA LEU A 254 0.46 10.64 -13.45
C LEU A 254 1.62 9.89 -12.78
N ALA A 255 1.65 9.78 -11.44
CA ALA A 255 2.82 9.25 -10.74
C ALA A 255 3.15 7.80 -11.11
N THR A 256 2.13 6.93 -11.26
CA THR A 256 2.34 5.54 -11.69
C THR A 256 2.93 5.48 -13.10
N GLN A 257 2.38 6.28 -14.02
CA GLN A 257 2.87 6.38 -15.39
C GLN A 257 4.30 6.95 -15.45
N ALA A 258 4.62 7.92 -14.60
CA ALA A 258 5.95 8.49 -14.46
C ALA A 258 6.98 7.43 -14.02
N SER A 259 6.61 6.58 -13.06
CA SER A 259 7.43 5.46 -12.62
C SER A 259 7.66 4.43 -13.73
N MET A 260 6.63 4.13 -14.53
CA MET A 260 6.78 3.27 -15.70
C MET A 260 7.74 3.87 -16.72
N LEU A 261 7.58 5.15 -17.04
CA LEU A 261 8.44 5.85 -17.98
C LEU A 261 9.90 5.86 -17.50
N TYR A 262 10.14 6.12 -16.20
CA TYR A 262 11.47 6.06 -15.61
C TYR A 262 12.16 4.72 -15.88
N VAL A 263 11.47 3.60 -15.65
CA VAL A 263 12.03 2.26 -15.89
C VAL A 263 12.21 2.01 -17.39
N CYS A 264 11.22 2.37 -18.22
CA CYS A 264 11.26 2.12 -19.66
C CYS A 264 12.37 2.89 -20.38
N LEU A 265 12.76 4.08 -19.87
CA LEU A 265 13.85 4.87 -20.43
C LEU A 265 15.20 4.15 -20.42
N TYR A 266 15.42 3.16 -19.56
CA TYR A 266 16.65 2.36 -19.55
C TYR A 266 16.75 1.38 -20.72
N PHE A 267 15.63 1.03 -21.38
CA PHE A 267 15.66 0.29 -22.65
C PHE A 267 16.02 1.20 -23.84
N CYS A 268 15.95 2.53 -23.68
CA CYS A 268 16.35 3.51 -24.71
C CYS A 268 17.25 4.61 -24.11
N PRO A 269 18.50 4.28 -23.69
CA PRO A 269 19.39 5.20 -22.99
C PRO A 269 19.78 6.43 -23.82
N SER A 270 19.64 6.36 -25.14
CA SER A 270 19.87 7.49 -26.05
C SER A 270 19.01 8.72 -25.69
N VAL A 271 17.79 8.50 -25.18
CA VAL A 271 16.88 9.58 -24.74
C VAL A 271 17.49 10.31 -23.53
N LEU A 272 17.93 9.55 -22.53
CA LEU A 272 18.54 10.07 -21.29
C LEU A 272 19.85 10.82 -21.56
N MET A 273 20.65 10.34 -22.52
CA MET A 273 21.98 10.88 -22.84
C MET A 273 21.93 12.08 -23.79
N ALA A 274 21.18 11.97 -24.89
CA ALA A 274 21.37 12.80 -26.08
C ALA A 274 20.13 13.57 -26.55
N GLN A 275 18.96 13.42 -25.91
CA GLN A 275 17.71 14.05 -26.35
C GLN A 275 17.20 15.09 -25.33
N PRO A 276 17.82 16.29 -25.24
CA PRO A 276 17.51 17.29 -24.20
C PRO A 276 16.09 17.86 -24.29
N VAL A 277 15.52 17.97 -25.50
CA VAL A 277 14.16 18.49 -25.69
C VAL A 277 13.11 17.52 -25.13
N LYS A 278 13.20 16.25 -25.51
CA LYS A 278 12.31 15.20 -25.00
C LYS A 278 12.46 15.01 -23.49
N MET A 279 13.69 15.03 -22.97
CA MET A 279 13.90 14.93 -21.52
C MET A 279 13.32 16.13 -20.76
N ARG A 280 13.41 17.34 -21.31
CA ARG A 280 12.79 18.52 -20.70
C ARG A 280 11.27 18.38 -20.66
N GLU A 281 10.64 18.01 -21.77
CA GLU A 281 9.19 17.75 -21.83
C GLU A 281 8.74 16.71 -20.78
N MET A 282 9.47 15.58 -20.68
CA MET A 282 9.16 14.54 -19.70
C MET A 282 9.32 15.04 -18.26
N VAL A 283 10.40 15.76 -17.95
CA VAL A 283 10.64 16.31 -16.61
C VAL A 283 9.60 17.34 -16.22
N ASP A 284 9.25 18.27 -17.12
CA ASP A 284 8.24 19.29 -16.86
C ASP A 284 6.84 18.67 -16.70
N LYS A 285 6.55 17.57 -17.41
CA LYS A 285 5.27 16.85 -17.31
C LYS A 285 5.15 16.08 -15.99
N TYR A 286 6.15 15.26 -15.66
CA TYR A 286 6.07 14.25 -14.60
C TYR A 286 6.77 14.61 -13.29
N PHE A 287 7.87 15.36 -13.36
CA PHE A 287 8.74 15.62 -12.22
C PHE A 287 8.94 17.12 -11.91
N PRO A 288 7.92 18.01 -12.05
CA PRO A 288 8.09 19.44 -11.75
C PRO A 288 8.24 19.72 -10.24
N ASP A 289 7.73 18.84 -9.40
CA ASP A 289 7.72 18.96 -7.94
C ASP A 289 8.03 17.64 -7.22
N ASN A 290 8.22 16.55 -7.97
CA ASN A 290 8.41 15.20 -7.43
C ASN A 290 9.55 14.47 -8.14
N TRP A 291 10.77 14.54 -7.60
CA TRP A 291 11.96 13.87 -8.15
C TRP A 291 12.43 12.67 -7.31
N VAL A 292 11.68 12.34 -6.26
CA VAL A 292 11.86 11.12 -5.48
C VAL A 292 10.62 10.25 -5.70
N ILE A 293 10.77 9.17 -6.45
CA ILE A 293 9.63 8.39 -6.97
C ILE A 293 9.58 6.98 -6.39
N ASN A 294 8.39 6.39 -6.33
CA ASN A 294 8.21 4.97 -6.03
C ASN A 294 8.11 4.20 -7.34
N ILE A 295 9.06 3.31 -7.63
CA ILE A 295 8.98 2.46 -8.82
C ILE A 295 8.02 1.30 -8.58
N TYR A 296 8.18 0.51 -7.52
CA TYR A 296 7.33 -0.66 -7.25
C TYR A 296 7.28 -0.96 -5.75
N MET A 297 6.08 -1.05 -5.15
CA MET A 297 5.87 -1.46 -3.75
C MET A 297 6.90 -0.90 -2.75
N GLY A 298 7.02 0.42 -2.70
CA GLY A 298 7.90 1.15 -1.77
C GLY A 298 9.35 1.26 -2.23
N TYR A 299 9.69 0.82 -3.45
CA TYR A 299 11.02 0.97 -4.00
C TYR A 299 11.26 2.42 -4.39
N ILE A 300 11.84 3.18 -3.47
CA ILE A 300 12.07 4.62 -3.62
C ILE A 300 13.36 4.87 -4.40
N VAL A 301 13.27 5.74 -5.41
CA VAL A 301 14.38 6.16 -6.25
C VAL A 301 14.48 7.68 -6.25
N ASN A 302 15.68 8.20 -6.02
CA ASN A 302 15.96 9.62 -6.25
C ASN A 302 16.55 9.83 -7.65
N LEU A 303 15.83 10.59 -8.49
CA LEU A 303 16.24 10.84 -9.86
C LEU A 303 17.53 11.66 -9.95
N LEU A 304 17.84 12.49 -8.95
CA LEU A 304 19.09 13.27 -8.93
C LEU A 304 20.32 12.36 -8.87
N ASP A 305 20.21 11.24 -8.17
CA ASP A 305 21.29 10.27 -8.01
C ASP A 305 21.31 9.33 -9.23
N MET A 306 20.14 8.83 -9.64
CA MET A 306 20.02 7.88 -10.75
C MET A 306 20.20 8.50 -12.14
N TRP A 307 20.00 9.80 -12.32
CA TRP A 307 20.23 10.46 -13.60
C TRP A 307 21.51 11.29 -13.68
N GLU A 308 22.33 11.30 -12.62
CA GLU A 308 23.59 12.03 -12.60
C GLU A 308 24.54 11.70 -13.78
N PRO A 309 24.66 10.44 -14.26
CA PRO A 309 25.50 10.12 -15.42
C PRO A 309 24.94 10.60 -16.77
N TYR A 310 23.64 10.92 -16.85
CA TYR A 310 22.94 11.16 -18.11
C TYR A 310 22.81 12.65 -18.39
N LYS A 311 23.55 13.16 -19.38
CA LYS A 311 23.65 14.60 -19.65
C LYS A 311 22.31 15.30 -19.89
N ALA A 312 21.46 14.77 -20.78
CA ALA A 312 20.18 15.40 -21.11
C ALA A 312 19.20 15.35 -19.93
N ALA A 313 19.11 14.20 -19.23
CA ALA A 313 18.26 14.04 -18.06
C ALA A 313 18.70 14.92 -16.87
N LYS A 314 20.00 14.95 -16.56
CA LYS A 314 20.59 15.81 -15.52
C LYS A 314 20.35 17.28 -15.79
N GLN A 315 20.49 17.71 -17.05
CA GLN A 315 20.23 19.10 -17.43
C GLN A 315 18.75 19.46 -17.24
N ALA A 316 17.82 18.58 -17.60
CA ALA A 316 16.39 18.80 -17.42
C ALA A 316 16.03 18.92 -15.92
N LEU A 317 16.47 17.99 -15.08
CA LEU A 317 16.22 18.04 -13.63
C LEU A 317 16.84 19.26 -12.94
N SER A 318 18.02 19.70 -13.37
CA SER A 318 18.70 20.84 -12.75
C SER A 318 17.91 22.15 -12.84
N ASN A 319 17.00 22.27 -13.82
CA ASN A 319 16.12 23.43 -13.94
C ASN A 319 15.02 23.43 -12.87
N ILE A 320 14.57 22.25 -12.45
CA ILE A 320 13.53 22.08 -11.44
C ILE A 320 14.11 22.30 -10.03
N VAL A 321 15.25 21.68 -9.75
CA VAL A 321 15.78 21.58 -8.38
C VAL A 321 16.72 22.74 -8.03
N GLN A 322 16.30 23.96 -8.39
CA GLN A 322 16.98 25.19 -8.01
C GLN A 322 16.70 25.54 -6.55
N HIS A 323 17.68 26.11 -5.85
CA HIS A 323 17.58 26.40 -4.42
C HIS A 323 16.30 27.19 -4.04
N GLN A 324 15.96 28.24 -4.79
CA GLN A 324 14.77 29.06 -4.51
C GLN A 324 13.46 28.30 -4.78
N ALA A 325 13.41 27.50 -5.84
CA ALA A 325 12.23 26.69 -6.18
C ALA A 325 11.97 25.61 -5.11
N VAL A 326 13.02 24.90 -4.69
CA VAL A 326 12.93 23.90 -3.60
C VAL A 326 12.45 24.53 -2.30
N LYS A 327 12.97 25.72 -1.95
CA LYS A 327 12.55 26.45 -0.76
C LYS A 327 11.05 26.81 -0.82
N GLN A 328 10.60 27.38 -1.93
CA GLN A 328 9.19 27.74 -2.12
C GLN A 328 8.28 26.51 -2.04
N LEU A 329 8.69 25.41 -2.66
CA LEU A 329 7.96 24.14 -2.62
C LEU A 329 7.83 23.59 -1.20
N ALA A 330 8.93 23.56 -0.44
CA ALA A 330 8.91 23.11 0.95
C ALA A 330 8.00 23.97 1.83
N LEU A 331 8.03 25.30 1.67
CA LEU A 331 7.13 26.20 2.40
C LEU A 331 5.65 25.99 2.03
N ALA A 332 5.34 25.77 0.74
CA ALA A 332 3.99 25.45 0.30
C ALA A 332 3.47 24.15 0.92
N TYR A 333 4.30 23.10 0.97
CA TYR A 333 3.92 21.84 1.61
C TYR A 333 3.81 21.95 3.14
N LYS A 334 4.57 22.83 3.79
CA LYS A 334 4.41 23.16 5.22
C LYS A 334 3.04 23.77 5.50
N GLU A 335 2.58 24.71 4.67
CA GLU A 335 1.26 25.32 4.79
C GLU A 335 0.15 24.29 4.51
N LYS A 336 0.28 23.50 3.44
CA LYS A 336 -0.64 22.40 3.12
C LYS A 336 -0.74 21.41 4.28
N PHE A 337 0.38 21.05 4.91
CA PHE A 337 0.40 20.19 6.09
C PHE A 337 -0.42 20.78 7.25
N ALA A 338 -0.20 22.04 7.62
CA ALA A 338 -0.94 22.70 8.70
C ALA A 338 -2.45 22.74 8.42
N ASN A 339 -2.83 23.06 7.17
CA ASN A 339 -4.21 23.08 6.72
C ASN A 339 -4.86 21.68 6.77
N CYS A 340 -4.17 20.66 6.25
CA CYS A 340 -4.64 19.28 6.25
C CYS A 340 -4.87 18.78 7.68
N THR A 341 -3.87 18.92 8.56
CA THR A 341 -3.96 18.49 9.96
C THR A 341 -5.11 19.19 10.69
N GLY A 342 -5.31 20.48 10.48
CA GLY A 342 -6.41 21.24 11.08
C GLY A 342 -7.79 20.80 10.56
N LYS A 343 -7.94 20.57 9.24
CA LYS A 343 -9.19 20.09 8.64
C LYS A 343 -9.52 18.67 9.10
N CYS A 344 -8.55 17.75 9.09
CA CYS A 344 -8.72 16.38 9.58
C CYS A 344 -9.13 16.35 11.05
N ALA A 345 -8.45 17.10 11.92
CA ALA A 345 -8.78 17.15 13.34
C ALA A 345 -10.22 17.62 13.59
N LYS A 346 -10.72 18.60 12.83
CA LYS A 346 -12.12 19.06 12.92
C LYS A 346 -13.10 17.99 12.46
N LEU A 347 -12.84 17.33 11.33
CA LEU A 347 -13.73 16.30 10.78
C LEU A 347 -13.76 15.01 11.61
N LEU A 348 -12.69 14.72 12.35
CA LEU A 348 -12.63 13.57 13.25
C LEU A 348 -13.32 13.80 14.61
N GLN A 349 -13.76 15.04 14.91
CA GLN A 349 -14.55 15.28 16.11
C GLN A 349 -15.87 14.46 16.06
N LYS A 350 -16.30 13.98 17.23
CA LYS A 350 -17.54 13.17 17.33
C LYS A 350 -18.72 13.94 16.73
N GLY A 351 -19.49 13.24 15.88
CA GLY A 351 -20.65 13.82 15.19
C GLY A 351 -20.35 14.70 13.97
N SER A 352 -19.07 15.00 13.64
CA SER A 352 -18.74 15.89 12.52
C SER A 352 -18.79 15.22 11.15
N VAL A 353 -18.64 13.90 11.10
CA VAL A 353 -18.81 13.09 9.89
C VAL A 353 -19.80 12.00 10.22
N ASP A 354 -20.99 12.14 9.66
CA ASP A 354 -22.11 11.22 9.71
C ASP A 354 -22.68 11.02 8.30
N GLU A 355 -23.75 10.24 8.19
CA GLU A 355 -24.38 9.92 6.92
C GLU A 355 -24.85 11.17 6.17
N GLU A 356 -25.46 12.12 6.88
CA GLU A 356 -25.97 13.35 6.28
C GLU A 356 -24.85 14.24 5.74
N THR A 357 -23.76 14.38 6.50
CA THR A 357 -22.58 15.13 6.08
C THR A 357 -21.95 14.51 4.83
N VAL A 358 -21.87 13.18 4.76
CA VAL A 358 -21.34 12.47 3.59
C VAL A 358 -22.22 12.66 2.36
N LEU A 359 -23.55 12.60 2.51
CA LEU A 359 -24.51 12.83 1.43
C LEU A 359 -24.51 14.28 0.92
N SER A 360 -24.36 15.25 1.83
CA SER A 360 -24.46 16.68 1.50
C SER A 360 -23.12 17.31 1.08
N GLN A 361 -21.98 16.81 1.56
CA GLN A 361 -20.66 17.41 1.37
C GLN A 361 -19.62 16.47 0.76
N SER A 362 -20.05 15.44 0.01
CA SER A 362 -19.18 14.44 -0.62
C SER A 362 -17.96 15.03 -1.34
N ASN A 363 -18.17 15.98 -2.26
CA ASN A 363 -17.10 16.61 -3.04
C ASN A 363 -16.07 17.35 -2.16
N LYS A 364 -16.53 17.99 -1.09
CA LYS A 364 -15.66 18.70 -0.14
C LYS A 364 -14.83 17.71 0.66
N LEU A 365 -15.43 16.62 1.13
CA LEU A 365 -14.72 15.56 1.87
C LEU A 365 -13.66 14.88 0.99
N ILE A 366 -14.01 14.54 -0.25
CA ILE A 366 -13.06 13.98 -1.24
C ILE A 366 -11.93 14.98 -1.51
N GLY A 367 -12.24 16.28 -1.63
CA GLY A 367 -11.24 17.33 -1.79
C GLY A 367 -10.23 17.37 -0.63
N VAL A 368 -10.69 17.28 0.61
CA VAL A 368 -9.82 17.22 1.80
C VAL A 368 -8.96 15.97 1.79
N LEU A 369 -9.56 14.79 1.56
CA LEU A 369 -8.81 13.53 1.50
C LEU A 369 -7.75 13.54 0.39
N ARG A 370 -8.08 14.11 -0.77
CA ARG A 370 -7.14 14.28 -1.88
C ARG A 370 -5.97 15.16 -1.48
N GLU A 371 -6.22 16.33 -0.88
CA GLU A 371 -5.16 17.23 -0.37
C GLU A 371 -4.27 16.54 0.67
N CYS A 372 -4.85 15.78 1.59
CA CYS A 372 -4.10 15.06 2.62
C CYS A 372 -3.18 13.99 2.02
N ASN A 373 -3.69 13.15 1.11
CA ASN A 373 -2.88 12.11 0.45
C ASN A 373 -1.76 12.67 -0.42
N ILE A 374 -2.05 13.75 -1.17
CA ILE A 374 -1.05 14.48 -1.95
C ILE A 374 0.08 14.99 -1.04
N THR A 375 -0.30 15.62 0.07
CA THR A 375 0.64 16.18 1.04
C THR A 375 1.47 15.08 1.69
N LEU A 376 0.83 14.00 2.12
CA LEU A 376 1.50 12.83 2.71
C LEU A 376 2.48 12.18 1.74
N ARG A 377 2.07 11.93 0.49
CA ARG A 377 2.94 11.32 -0.53
C ARG A 377 4.21 12.12 -0.72
N TRP A 378 4.07 13.44 -0.90
CA TRP A 378 5.22 14.30 -1.10
C TRP A 378 6.14 14.35 0.12
N LEU A 379 5.57 14.52 1.33
CA LEU A 379 6.33 14.56 2.58
C LEU A 379 7.12 13.26 2.80
N VAL A 380 6.47 12.10 2.67
CA VAL A 380 7.11 10.80 2.86
C VAL A 380 8.27 10.60 1.89
N LEU A 381 8.06 10.89 0.60
CA LEU A 381 9.08 10.69 -0.44
C LEU A 381 10.27 11.65 -0.28
N HIS A 382 10.04 12.93 0.02
CA HIS A 382 11.11 13.94 0.05
C HIS A 382 11.77 14.12 1.42
N THR A 383 11.17 13.61 2.49
CA THR A 383 11.79 13.61 3.84
C THR A 383 12.38 12.26 4.22
N GLY A 384 11.98 11.18 3.55
CA GLY A 384 12.48 9.81 3.78
C GLY A 384 13.95 9.61 3.42
N ILE A 385 14.58 8.64 4.08
CA ILE A 385 15.88 8.09 3.67
C ILE A 385 15.58 6.85 2.84
N PRO A 386 16.17 6.66 1.64
CA PRO A 386 16.12 5.37 0.97
C PRO A 386 16.71 4.28 1.88
N ILE A 387 16.04 3.12 1.95
CA ILE A 387 16.46 2.00 2.82
C ILE A 387 17.73 1.33 2.31
N LYS A 388 17.83 1.20 0.98
CA LYS A 388 18.96 0.64 0.24
C LYS A 388 19.38 1.64 -0.85
N GLY A 389 20.68 1.92 -0.98
CA GLY A 389 21.24 2.77 -2.04
C GLY A 389 22.06 3.99 -1.57
N GLU A 390 22.96 4.46 -2.44
CA GLU A 390 23.78 5.64 -2.18
C GLU A 390 22.94 6.93 -2.21
N VAL A 391 23.10 7.79 -1.20
CA VAL A 391 22.57 9.16 -1.24
C VAL A 391 23.67 10.07 -1.78
N GLY A 392 23.50 10.56 -3.00
CA GLY A 392 24.45 11.50 -3.59
C GLY A 392 24.51 12.81 -2.79
N LYS A 393 25.66 13.49 -2.83
CA LYS A 393 25.88 14.72 -2.05
C LYS A 393 24.81 15.79 -2.31
N LYS A 394 24.44 15.98 -3.58
CA LYS A 394 23.43 16.97 -4.01
C LYS A 394 22.03 16.58 -3.49
N SER A 395 21.66 15.32 -3.63
CA SER A 395 20.42 14.73 -3.09
C SER A 395 20.29 14.95 -1.59
N LYS A 396 21.38 14.68 -0.83
CA LYS A 396 21.44 14.95 0.61
C LYS A 396 21.25 16.44 0.94
N GLN A 397 21.94 17.34 0.25
CA GLN A 397 21.84 18.79 0.46
C GLN A 397 20.41 19.32 0.23
N ILE A 398 19.77 18.89 -0.85
CA ILE A 398 18.39 19.29 -1.17
C ILE A 398 17.42 18.78 -0.10
N ARG A 399 17.61 17.53 0.35
CA ARG A 399 16.79 16.99 1.44
C ARG A 399 17.00 17.73 2.74
N GLU A 400 18.24 18.05 3.12
CA GLU A 400 18.54 18.85 4.31
C GLU A 400 17.90 20.25 4.22
N GLN A 401 17.93 20.87 3.04
CA GLN A 401 17.22 22.12 2.77
C GLN A 401 15.72 21.98 3.00
N ILE A 402 15.08 20.94 2.43
CA ILE A 402 13.65 20.66 2.61
C ILE A 402 13.31 20.48 4.09
N MET A 403 14.08 19.65 4.81
CA MET A 403 13.88 19.40 6.24
C MET A 403 14.01 20.69 7.07
N SER A 404 14.99 21.54 6.74
CA SER A 404 15.20 22.84 7.41
C SER A 404 14.04 23.81 7.23
N GLU A 405 13.43 23.86 6.04
CA GLU A 405 12.30 24.76 5.75
C GLU A 405 10.97 24.22 6.32
N LEU A 406 10.73 22.90 6.17
CA LEU A 406 9.55 22.22 6.71
C LEU A 406 9.49 22.33 8.23
N GLN A 407 10.60 22.05 8.92
CA GLN A 407 10.65 21.96 10.40
C GLN A 407 9.61 20.96 10.94
N LEU A 408 9.37 19.88 10.20
CA LEU A 408 8.45 18.82 10.57
C LEU A 408 9.23 17.57 10.98
N GLY A 409 8.86 16.97 12.11
CA GLY A 409 9.40 15.71 12.58
C GLY A 409 8.62 14.49 12.06
N PRO A 410 9.22 13.28 12.06
CA PRO A 410 8.54 12.04 11.67
C PRO A 410 7.20 11.80 12.40
N VAL A 411 7.13 12.12 13.70
CA VAL A 411 5.92 11.95 14.51
C VAL A 411 4.75 12.81 14.01
N GLN A 412 5.02 14.03 13.51
CA GLN A 412 3.98 14.92 12.98
C GLN A 412 3.43 14.43 11.65
N VAL A 413 4.30 13.90 10.77
CA VAL A 413 3.88 13.30 9.51
C VAL A 413 3.10 12.00 9.77
N LEU A 414 3.52 11.21 10.75
CA LEU A 414 2.81 10.03 11.21
C LEU A 414 1.42 10.39 11.75
N ASP A 415 1.28 11.42 12.57
CA ASP A 415 -0.02 11.90 13.08
C ASP A 415 -0.98 12.29 11.95
N LEU A 416 -0.49 12.99 10.91
CA LEU A 416 -1.31 13.28 9.72
C LEU A 416 -1.71 11.99 9.00
N LEU A 417 -0.81 11.00 8.87
CA LEU A 417 -1.12 9.70 8.26
C LEU A 417 -2.23 8.98 9.03
N LEU A 418 -2.13 8.90 10.36
CA LEU A 418 -3.12 8.26 11.22
C LEU A 418 -4.50 8.91 11.05
N LYS A 419 -4.57 10.25 11.15
CA LYS A 419 -5.81 11.02 10.99
C LYS A 419 -6.41 10.88 9.60
N THR A 420 -5.57 10.89 8.57
CA THR A 420 -6.02 10.73 7.18
C THR A 420 -6.59 9.33 6.97
N ALA A 421 -5.90 8.29 7.44
CA ALA A 421 -6.36 6.91 7.33
C ALA A 421 -7.67 6.67 8.11
N GLU A 422 -7.82 7.24 9.31
CA GLU A 422 -9.04 7.16 10.11
C GLU A 422 -10.23 7.81 9.38
N LEU A 423 -10.03 9.03 8.84
CA LEU A 423 -11.06 9.76 8.12
C LEU A 423 -11.47 9.04 6.83
N GLU A 424 -10.50 8.52 6.08
CA GLU A 424 -10.75 7.71 4.88
C GLU A 424 -11.58 6.47 5.18
N LEU A 425 -11.19 5.72 6.22
CA LEU A 425 -11.90 4.50 6.59
C LEU A 425 -13.35 4.81 6.96
N LYS A 426 -13.56 5.84 7.79
CA LYS A 426 -14.89 6.28 8.21
C LYS A 426 -15.78 6.67 7.02
N ILE A 427 -15.25 7.48 6.10
CA ILE A 427 -15.99 7.92 4.90
C ILE A 427 -16.29 6.73 3.98
N LYS A 428 -15.33 5.83 3.75
CA LYS A 428 -15.51 4.63 2.93
C LYS A 428 -16.56 3.68 3.51
N GLU A 429 -16.57 3.48 4.84
CA GLU A 429 -17.59 2.65 5.51
C GLU A 429 -18.99 3.24 5.34
N ILE A 430 -19.16 4.56 5.53
CA ILE A 430 -20.45 5.24 5.35
C ILE A 430 -20.91 5.14 3.89
N PHE A 431 -20.04 5.41 2.90
CA PHE A 431 -20.42 5.29 1.49
C PHE A 431 -20.79 3.87 1.07
N LYS A 432 -20.05 2.86 1.56
CA LYS A 432 -20.39 1.45 1.30
C LYS A 432 -21.76 1.07 1.86
N GLN A 433 -22.08 1.56 3.06
CA GLN A 433 -23.40 1.36 3.65
C GLN A 433 -24.50 2.09 2.88
N LEU A 434 -24.26 3.34 2.49
CA LEU A 434 -25.19 4.13 1.66
C LEU A 434 -25.50 3.48 0.32
N LEU A 435 -24.50 2.90 -0.35
CA LEU A 435 -24.70 2.17 -1.61
C LEU A 435 -25.51 0.89 -1.41
N LYS A 436 -25.23 0.14 -0.34
CA LYS A 436 -25.96 -1.09 -0.01
C LYS A 436 -27.43 -0.82 0.32
N ASP A 437 -27.69 0.24 1.08
CA ASP A 437 -29.03 0.60 1.57
C ASP A 437 -29.78 1.55 0.61
N ARG A 438 -29.18 1.87 -0.55
CA ARG A 438 -29.64 2.93 -1.48
C ARG A 438 -31.10 2.73 -1.89
N ASP A 439 -31.42 1.55 -2.42
CA ASP A 439 -32.74 1.28 -3.00
C ASP A 439 -33.82 1.22 -1.92
N LEU A 440 -33.47 0.65 -0.74
CA LEU A 440 -34.36 0.63 0.43
C LEU A 440 -34.67 2.04 0.90
N LYS A 441 -33.63 2.86 1.14
CA LYS A 441 -33.80 4.25 1.62
C LYS A 441 -34.58 5.10 0.62
N TRP A 442 -34.28 4.96 -0.67
CA TRP A 442 -35.05 5.62 -1.73
C TRP A 442 -36.53 5.26 -1.65
N SER A 443 -36.85 3.97 -1.52
CA SER A 443 -38.24 3.49 -1.43
C SER A 443 -38.96 4.02 -0.19
N THR A 444 -38.29 4.06 0.96
CA THR A 444 -38.83 4.62 2.21
C THR A 444 -39.10 6.11 2.09
N CYS A 445 -38.13 6.91 1.60
CA CYS A 445 -38.34 8.34 1.41
C CYS A 445 -39.49 8.62 0.43
N LYS A 446 -39.60 7.83 -0.65
CA LYS A 446 -40.69 7.92 -1.62
C LYS A 446 -42.04 7.60 -0.98
N SER A 447 -42.14 6.53 -0.19
CA SER A 447 -43.38 6.14 0.47
C SER A 447 -43.82 7.15 1.53
N GLU A 448 -42.90 7.63 2.35
CA GLU A 448 -43.20 8.65 3.38
C GLU A 448 -43.65 9.96 2.73
N CYS A 449 -42.92 10.46 1.72
CA CYS A 449 -43.31 11.66 0.98
C CYS A 449 -44.70 11.51 0.35
N TYR A 450 -44.98 10.36 -0.28
CA TYR A 450 -46.29 10.06 -0.84
C TYR A 450 -47.40 10.08 0.22
N ASN A 451 -47.18 9.44 1.37
CA ASN A 451 -48.15 9.38 2.45
C ASN A 451 -48.45 10.78 3.04
N TYR A 452 -47.42 11.59 3.28
CA TYR A 452 -47.62 12.96 3.78
C TYR A 452 -48.39 13.84 2.77
N LEU A 453 -48.13 13.71 1.46
CA LEU A 453 -48.88 14.43 0.43
C LEU A 453 -50.35 13.97 0.35
N ILE A 454 -50.61 12.67 0.53
CA ILE A 454 -51.97 12.13 0.64
C ILE A 454 -52.66 12.71 1.87
N GLU A 455 -52.01 12.71 3.05
CA GLU A 455 -52.58 13.26 4.28
C GLU A 455 -52.86 14.77 4.17
N LEU A 456 -51.98 15.52 3.51
CA LEU A 456 -52.21 16.93 3.18
C LEU A 456 -53.44 17.08 2.28
N SER A 457 -53.58 16.27 1.23
CA SER A 457 -54.76 16.32 0.36
C SER A 457 -56.06 16.04 1.14
N GLU A 458 -56.04 15.06 2.05
CA GLU A 458 -57.19 14.70 2.89
C GLU A 458 -57.53 15.81 3.91
N ALA A 459 -56.54 16.50 4.46
CA ALA A 459 -56.74 17.62 5.38
C ALA A 459 -57.48 18.79 4.72
N PHE A 460 -57.23 19.07 3.43
CA PHE A 460 -57.94 20.12 2.68
C PHE A 460 -59.29 19.69 2.10
N SER A 461 -59.61 18.38 2.08
CA SER A 461 -60.91 17.86 1.60
C SER A 461 -62.10 18.18 2.50
N GLY A 462 -61.84 18.53 3.78
CA GLY A 462 -62.86 18.80 4.79
C GLY A 462 -63.55 17.55 5.37
N THR A 463 -63.07 16.35 5.04
CA THR A 463 -63.64 15.07 5.51
C THR A 463 -63.10 14.61 6.88
N LYS A 464 -61.92 15.09 7.31
CA LYS A 464 -61.36 14.81 8.64
C LYS A 464 -61.72 15.91 9.65
N PRO A 465 -62.53 15.62 10.69
CA PRO A 465 -63.05 16.64 11.62
C PRO A 465 -62.02 17.18 12.64
N LEU A 466 -60.83 16.57 12.73
CA LEU A 466 -59.81 16.86 13.76
C LEU A 466 -58.78 17.93 13.35
N THR A 467 -58.70 18.29 12.08
CA THR A 467 -57.77 19.29 11.54
C THR A 467 -58.46 20.64 11.42
N ARG A 468 -57.95 21.67 12.10
CA ARG A 468 -58.44 23.07 12.06
C ARG A 468 -58.10 23.78 10.73
N VAL A 469 -58.28 23.09 9.60
CA VAL A 469 -57.94 23.55 8.25
C VAL A 469 -59.24 23.85 7.51
N GLN A 470 -59.32 25.00 6.83
CA GLN A 470 -60.47 25.30 5.98
C GLN A 470 -60.42 24.47 4.71
N LYS A 471 -61.57 23.93 4.31
CA LYS A 471 -61.70 23.15 3.08
C LYS A 471 -61.25 23.98 1.87
N ASN A 472 -60.38 23.41 1.03
CA ASN A 472 -59.92 24.04 -0.20
C ASN A 472 -59.77 22.99 -1.32
N ASP A 473 -60.74 22.96 -2.24
CA ASP A 473 -60.78 21.99 -3.35
C ASP A 473 -59.61 22.14 -4.33
N THR A 474 -59.01 23.33 -4.44
CA THR A 474 -57.86 23.56 -5.34
C THR A 474 -56.58 22.94 -4.79
N LEU A 475 -56.30 23.14 -3.50
CA LEU A 475 -55.14 22.54 -2.82
C LEU A 475 -55.28 21.03 -2.67
N GLU A 476 -56.49 20.52 -2.39
CA GLU A 476 -56.75 19.07 -2.35
C GLU A 476 -56.33 18.40 -3.67
N LYS A 477 -56.83 18.90 -4.81
CA LYS A 477 -56.50 18.35 -6.13
C LYS A 477 -55.01 18.46 -6.43
N TRP A 478 -54.41 19.61 -6.12
CA TRP A 478 -52.99 19.84 -6.35
C TRP A 478 -52.10 18.86 -5.58
N PHE A 479 -52.32 18.66 -4.27
CA PHE A 479 -51.56 17.69 -3.48
C PHE A 479 -51.76 16.25 -3.97
N ARG A 480 -52.95 15.91 -4.49
CA ARG A 480 -53.24 14.59 -5.08
C ARG A 480 -52.51 14.36 -6.41
N GLU A 481 -52.38 15.41 -7.22
CA GLU A 481 -51.61 15.35 -8.47
C GLU A 481 -50.11 15.20 -8.17
N ILE A 482 -49.58 15.99 -7.22
CA ILE A 482 -48.18 15.89 -6.79
C ILE A 482 -47.88 14.52 -6.17
N SER A 483 -48.79 13.96 -5.35
CA SER A 483 -48.59 12.61 -4.79
C SER A 483 -48.59 11.54 -5.88
N ALA A 484 -49.45 11.65 -6.91
CA ALA A 484 -49.42 10.74 -8.05
C ALA A 484 -48.09 10.81 -8.82
N ILE A 485 -47.55 12.02 -9.02
CA ILE A 485 -46.23 12.21 -9.65
C ILE A 485 -45.14 11.57 -8.80
N VAL A 486 -45.13 11.79 -7.48
CA VAL A 486 -44.16 11.15 -6.56
C VAL A 486 -44.29 9.63 -6.59
N GLY A 487 -45.51 9.09 -6.63
CA GLY A 487 -45.77 7.65 -6.73
C GLY A 487 -45.21 7.01 -8.01
N GLN A 488 -45.15 7.77 -9.11
CA GLN A 488 -44.65 7.32 -10.42
C GLN A 488 -43.13 7.50 -10.61
N LEU A 489 -42.40 8.03 -9.63
CA LEU A 489 -40.94 8.20 -9.74
C LEU A 489 -40.22 6.84 -9.84
N GLU A 490 -39.58 6.56 -10.97
CA GLU A 490 -38.79 5.35 -11.21
C GLU A 490 -37.32 5.68 -11.54
N CYS A 491 -36.38 4.87 -11.04
CA CYS A 491 -34.93 5.07 -11.23
C CYS A 491 -34.40 4.58 -12.59
N GLN A 492 -35.06 4.93 -13.71
CA GLN A 492 -34.59 4.53 -15.05
C GLN A 492 -33.62 5.56 -15.66
N ASP A 493 -33.97 6.85 -15.63
CA ASP A 493 -33.10 7.95 -16.08
C ASP A 493 -32.80 8.90 -14.91
N LEU A 494 -31.57 8.81 -14.37
CA LEU A 494 -31.13 9.60 -13.22
C LEU A 494 -31.12 11.11 -13.50
N GLY A 495 -30.88 11.53 -14.75
CA GLY A 495 -30.80 12.94 -15.13
C GLY A 495 -32.16 13.61 -15.29
N GLU A 496 -33.14 12.87 -15.83
CA GLU A 496 -34.54 13.33 -15.87
C GLU A 496 -35.18 13.30 -14.47
N LEU A 497 -34.93 12.22 -13.72
CA LEU A 497 -35.40 12.05 -12.33
C LEU A 497 -34.89 13.19 -11.43
N GLY A 498 -33.61 13.54 -11.53
CA GLY A 498 -33.04 14.66 -10.76
C GLY A 498 -33.72 15.99 -11.06
N ARG A 499 -34.02 16.28 -12.33
CA ARG A 499 -34.75 17.50 -12.72
C ARG A 499 -36.18 17.51 -12.19
N LYS A 500 -36.89 16.39 -12.28
CA LYS A 500 -38.25 16.24 -11.73
C LYS A 500 -38.29 16.47 -10.22
N LEU A 501 -37.32 15.93 -9.47
CA LEU A 501 -37.23 16.16 -8.03
C LEU A 501 -37.02 17.64 -7.69
N VAL A 502 -36.14 18.33 -8.40
CA VAL A 502 -35.91 19.77 -8.19
C VAL A 502 -37.18 20.58 -8.47
N GLN A 503 -37.92 20.24 -9.53
CA GLN A 503 -39.21 20.88 -9.84
C GLN A 503 -40.25 20.64 -8.73
N LEU A 504 -40.33 19.43 -8.19
CA LEU A 504 -41.25 19.09 -7.10
C LEU A 504 -40.90 19.83 -5.80
N ILE A 505 -39.61 19.96 -5.48
CA ILE A 505 -39.14 20.73 -4.32
C ILE A 505 -39.56 22.19 -4.48
N GLN A 506 -39.24 22.80 -5.62
CA GLN A 506 -39.59 24.20 -5.89
C GLN A 506 -41.11 24.42 -5.86
N ALA A 507 -41.90 23.49 -6.43
CA ALA A 507 -43.35 23.58 -6.40
C ALA A 507 -43.93 23.53 -4.97
N LEU A 508 -43.33 22.73 -4.07
CA LEU A 508 -43.73 22.70 -2.66
C LEU A 508 -43.28 23.93 -1.88
N GLU A 509 -42.13 24.52 -2.22
CA GLU A 509 -41.67 25.80 -1.66
C GLU A 509 -42.62 26.95 -2.04
N GLU A 510 -42.99 27.05 -3.32
CA GLU A 510 -43.93 28.07 -3.83
C GLU A 510 -45.32 27.95 -3.17
N VAL A 511 -45.81 26.74 -2.95
CA VAL A 511 -47.07 26.52 -2.23
C VAL A 511 -46.96 26.86 -0.75
N GLN A 512 -45.80 26.67 -0.12
CA GLN A 512 -45.60 27.07 1.28
C GLN A 512 -45.69 28.59 1.48
N GLU A 513 -45.30 29.41 0.49
CA GLU A 513 -45.34 30.88 0.56
C GLU A 513 -46.76 31.48 0.47
N PHE A 514 -47.77 30.69 0.09
CA PHE A 514 -49.16 31.15 0.11
C PHE A 514 -49.60 31.52 1.53
N HIS A 515 -49.95 32.80 1.74
CA HIS A 515 -50.21 33.44 3.05
C HIS A 515 -51.26 32.77 3.96
N GLN A 516 -52.01 31.77 3.48
CA GLN A 516 -52.96 31.00 4.29
C GLN A 516 -52.32 29.75 4.94
N LEU A 517 -51.27 29.18 4.34
CA LEU A 517 -50.66 27.90 4.75
C LEU A 517 -49.61 28.07 5.85
N GLU A 518 -48.91 29.21 5.89
CA GLU A 518 -47.95 29.55 6.95
C GLU A 518 -48.59 29.63 8.34
N SER A 519 -49.89 29.95 8.39
CA SER A 519 -50.62 30.10 9.65
C SER A 519 -50.90 28.76 10.35
N ASN A 520 -50.82 27.63 9.64
CA ASN A 520 -51.07 26.31 10.19
C ASN A 520 -49.75 25.54 10.39
N VAL A 521 -49.35 25.41 11.66
CA VAL A 521 -48.10 24.76 12.07
C VAL A 521 -48.01 23.30 11.60
N GLN A 522 -49.11 22.54 11.61
CA GLN A 522 -49.10 21.14 11.17
C GLN A 522 -48.89 21.01 9.66
N VAL A 523 -49.57 21.85 8.87
CA VAL A 523 -49.41 21.85 7.40
C VAL A 523 -48.00 22.29 7.02
N LYS A 524 -47.47 23.32 7.69
CA LYS A 524 -46.08 23.76 7.50
C LYS A 524 -45.08 22.65 7.82
N GLN A 525 -45.28 21.92 8.91
CA GLN A 525 -44.42 20.79 9.26
C GLN A 525 -44.48 19.69 8.19
N PHE A 526 -45.66 19.27 7.75
CA PHE A 526 -45.78 18.24 6.70
C PHE A 526 -45.18 18.66 5.37
N LEU A 527 -45.29 19.93 4.99
CA LEU A 527 -44.60 20.47 3.80
C LEU A 527 -43.08 20.42 3.95
N GLN A 528 -42.55 20.79 5.11
CA GLN A 528 -41.12 20.70 5.41
C GLN A 528 -40.61 19.26 5.40
N GLU A 529 -41.36 18.32 5.97
CA GLU A 529 -41.03 16.88 5.92
C GLU A 529 -41.03 16.36 4.48
N CYS A 530 -42.03 16.73 3.66
CA CYS A 530 -42.07 16.36 2.24
C CYS A 530 -40.85 16.89 1.47
N GLN A 531 -40.51 18.18 1.64
CA GLN A 531 -39.31 18.78 1.05
C GLN A 531 -38.05 18.05 1.53
N GLY A 532 -37.97 17.72 2.83
CA GLY A 532 -36.88 16.94 3.43
C GLY A 532 -36.68 15.59 2.75
N TYR A 533 -37.76 14.82 2.58
CA TYR A 533 -37.71 13.53 1.87
C TYR A 533 -37.31 13.68 0.40
N LEU A 534 -37.81 14.68 -0.32
CA LEU A 534 -37.42 14.93 -1.72
C LEU A 534 -35.94 15.35 -1.84
N HIS A 535 -35.44 16.18 -0.93
CA HIS A 535 -34.02 16.52 -0.86
C HIS A 535 -33.16 15.29 -0.55
N GLN A 536 -33.60 14.43 0.36
CA GLN A 536 -32.90 13.18 0.70
C GLN A 536 -32.87 12.23 -0.51
N MET A 537 -34.00 12.09 -1.21
CA MET A 537 -34.09 11.36 -2.48
C MET A 537 -33.08 11.89 -3.50
N LEU A 538 -33.02 13.21 -3.71
CA LEU A 538 -32.06 13.84 -4.62
C LEU A 538 -30.60 13.53 -4.23
N ARG A 539 -30.28 13.53 -2.93
CA ARG A 539 -28.95 13.17 -2.42
C ARG A 539 -28.63 11.69 -2.64
N ILE A 540 -29.58 10.78 -2.40
CA ILE A 540 -29.41 9.33 -2.55
C ILE A 540 -29.10 8.96 -4.01
N ILE A 541 -29.76 9.59 -4.98
CA ILE A 541 -29.49 9.37 -6.42
C ILE A 541 -28.03 9.69 -6.80
N ASN A 542 -27.44 10.69 -6.14
CA ASN A 542 -26.08 11.13 -6.43
C ASN A 542 -25.00 10.22 -5.81
N VAL A 543 -25.38 9.22 -5.02
CA VAL A 543 -24.43 8.23 -4.49
C VAL A 543 -24.09 7.22 -5.59
N ARG A 544 -22.85 7.30 -6.10
CA ARG A 544 -22.34 6.47 -7.18
C ARG A 544 -21.17 5.60 -6.74
N GLU A 545 -21.02 4.43 -7.38
CA GLU A 545 -19.85 3.57 -7.20
C GLU A 545 -18.56 4.25 -7.67
N GLU A 546 -18.64 5.12 -8.69
CA GLU A 546 -17.55 5.97 -9.18
C GLU A 546 -16.86 6.75 -8.04
N THR A 547 -17.63 7.21 -7.05
CA THR A 547 -17.09 7.92 -5.88
C THR A 547 -16.18 7.04 -5.04
N LEU A 548 -16.52 5.76 -4.86
CA LEU A 548 -15.64 4.81 -4.16
C LEU A 548 -14.38 4.51 -4.97
N ILE A 549 -14.46 4.47 -6.30
CA ILE A 549 -13.31 4.32 -7.19
C ILE A 549 -12.38 5.53 -7.05
N GLN A 550 -12.93 6.76 -7.07
CA GLN A 550 -12.14 7.98 -6.83
C GLN A 550 -11.45 7.96 -5.46
N LEU A 551 -12.19 7.58 -4.40
CA LEU A 551 -11.64 7.43 -3.05
C LEU A 551 -10.58 6.33 -2.97
N HIS A 552 -10.63 5.32 -3.83
CA HIS A 552 -9.63 4.27 -3.89
C HIS A 552 -8.34 4.79 -4.55
N ILE A 553 -8.46 5.45 -5.71
CA ILE A 553 -7.32 6.03 -6.45
C ILE A 553 -6.54 7.02 -5.58
N ILE A 554 -7.22 7.96 -4.91
CA ILE A 554 -6.53 8.97 -4.09
C ILE A 554 -5.91 8.41 -2.81
N SER A 555 -6.34 7.22 -2.36
CA SER A 555 -5.91 6.62 -1.10
C SER A 555 -4.67 5.73 -1.23
N ASP A 556 -4.09 5.58 -2.43
CA ASP A 556 -2.90 4.76 -2.66
C ASP A 556 -1.78 5.07 -1.66
N LEU A 557 -1.29 4.03 -0.98
CA LEU A 557 -0.15 4.11 -0.05
C LEU A 557 1.01 3.19 -0.49
N SER A 558 1.02 2.70 -1.74
CA SER A 558 2.06 1.81 -2.26
C SER A 558 3.48 2.39 -2.14
N TYR A 559 3.62 3.71 -2.19
CA TYR A 559 4.89 4.42 -2.04
C TYR A 559 5.51 4.31 -0.64
N ALA A 560 4.71 4.02 0.39
CA ALA A 560 5.18 3.93 1.77
C ALA A 560 5.39 2.49 2.24
N TRP A 561 5.25 1.50 1.35
CA TRP A 561 5.30 0.08 1.71
C TRP A 561 6.56 -0.28 2.51
N GLU A 562 7.74 -0.07 1.94
CA GLU A 562 9.00 -0.32 2.65
C GLU A 562 9.28 0.73 3.72
N TRP A 563 8.86 1.98 3.47
CA TRP A 563 9.16 3.09 4.36
C TRP A 563 8.41 3.02 5.70
N SER A 564 7.32 2.26 5.76
CA SER A 564 6.52 2.01 6.95
C SER A 564 7.37 1.52 8.15
N ASP A 565 8.46 0.80 7.89
CA ASP A 565 9.39 0.33 8.93
C ASP A 565 10.11 1.47 9.67
N HIS A 566 10.29 2.65 9.05
CA HIS A 566 10.90 3.81 9.71
C HIS A 566 10.03 4.37 10.82
N TYR A 567 8.71 4.15 10.74
CA TYR A 567 7.76 4.62 11.75
C TYR A 567 7.49 3.59 12.85
N THR A 568 7.99 2.36 12.74
CA THR A 568 7.68 1.31 13.73
C THR A 568 7.99 1.75 15.16
N VAL A 569 9.16 2.36 15.40
CA VAL A 569 9.56 2.82 16.73
C VAL A 569 8.61 3.92 17.24
N HIS A 570 8.29 4.89 16.39
CA HIS A 570 7.38 5.98 16.75
C HIS A 570 5.95 5.48 17.02
N MET A 571 5.44 4.55 16.22
CA MET A 571 4.14 3.90 16.47
C MET A 571 4.16 3.15 17.81
N GLN A 572 5.24 2.41 18.10
CA GLN A 572 5.39 1.70 19.37
C GLN A 572 5.46 2.65 20.57
N GLU A 573 6.14 3.79 20.45
CA GLU A 573 6.18 4.84 21.47
C GLU A 573 4.80 5.46 21.70
N MET A 574 4.05 5.74 20.63
CA MET A 574 2.69 6.26 20.74
C MET A 574 1.76 5.26 21.43
N VAL A 575 1.85 3.96 21.12
CA VAL A 575 1.06 2.91 21.78
C VAL A 575 1.44 2.77 23.26
N ARG A 576 2.73 2.93 23.60
CA ARG A 576 3.17 2.93 25.00
C ARG A 576 2.61 4.12 25.79
N ALA A 577 2.48 5.27 25.15
CA ALA A 577 1.90 6.46 25.75
C ALA A 577 0.37 6.39 25.87
N ASP A 578 -0.32 5.89 24.84
CA ASP A 578 -1.77 5.69 24.82
C ASP A 578 -2.14 4.40 24.04
N PRO A 579 -2.49 3.31 24.76
CA PRO A 579 -2.86 2.04 24.13
C PRO A 579 -4.13 2.10 23.25
N TYR A 580 -4.99 3.11 23.41
CA TYR A 580 -6.20 3.26 22.60
C TYR A 580 -5.92 3.73 21.17
N ILE A 581 -4.72 4.24 20.89
CA ILE A 581 -4.30 4.64 19.55
C ILE A 581 -4.26 3.46 18.56
N VAL A 582 -4.28 2.22 19.05
CA VAL A 582 -4.38 1.00 18.23
C VAL A 582 -5.59 1.05 17.30
N SER A 583 -6.69 1.70 17.71
CA SER A 583 -7.87 1.91 16.87
C SER A 583 -7.59 2.77 15.62
N GLN A 584 -6.71 3.77 15.74
CA GLN A 584 -6.25 4.62 14.63
C GLN A 584 -5.17 3.92 13.79
N LEU A 585 -4.26 3.20 14.44
CA LEU A 585 -3.26 2.38 13.75
C LEU A 585 -3.92 1.32 12.86
N ARG A 586 -5.02 0.72 13.32
CA ARG A 586 -5.86 -0.17 12.51
C ARG A 586 -6.24 0.47 11.17
N ALA A 587 -6.69 1.72 11.18
CA ALA A 587 -7.06 2.41 9.94
C ALA A 587 -5.86 2.57 9.00
N SER A 588 -4.68 2.83 9.55
CA SER A 588 -3.44 2.94 8.78
C SER A 588 -2.98 1.60 8.19
N PHE A 589 -3.17 0.50 8.92
CA PHE A 589 -2.89 -0.85 8.39
C PHE A 589 -3.83 -1.23 7.23
N ILE A 590 -5.11 -0.87 7.33
CA ILE A 590 -6.08 -1.04 6.23
C ILE A 590 -5.71 -0.14 5.04
N LYS A 591 -5.27 1.09 5.29
CA LYS A 591 -4.78 1.97 4.22
C LYS A 591 -3.56 1.35 3.53
N LEU A 592 -2.61 0.80 4.29
CA LEU A 592 -1.43 0.13 3.74
C LEU A 592 -1.78 -1.11 2.91
N SER A 593 -2.88 -1.82 3.24
CA SER A 593 -3.33 -2.95 2.42
C SER A 593 -3.79 -2.55 1.02
N SER A 594 -4.08 -1.27 0.75
CA SER A 594 -4.38 -0.82 -0.63
C SER A 594 -3.20 -0.94 -1.59
N ALA A 595 -1.97 -1.04 -1.07
CA ALA A 595 -0.79 -1.26 -1.91
C ALA A 595 -0.85 -2.59 -2.68
N LEU A 596 -1.61 -3.57 -2.18
CA LEU A 596 -1.74 -4.89 -2.79
C LEU A 596 -2.61 -4.86 -4.06
N ASP A 597 -3.42 -3.83 -4.27
CA ASP A 597 -4.38 -3.80 -5.36
C ASP A 597 -3.69 -3.76 -6.73
N LEU A 598 -2.62 -2.96 -6.87
CA LEU A 598 -1.87 -2.84 -8.12
C LEU A 598 -1.26 -4.19 -8.59
N PRO A 599 -0.49 -4.93 -7.76
CA PRO A 599 0.07 -6.22 -8.19
C PRO A 599 -0.98 -7.32 -8.36
N LEU A 600 -2.15 -7.23 -7.71
CA LEU A 600 -3.20 -8.25 -7.79
C LEU A 600 -4.22 -8.00 -8.91
N LEU A 601 -4.37 -6.76 -9.39
CA LEU A 601 -5.39 -6.37 -10.37
C LEU A 601 -5.35 -7.26 -11.63
N ARG A 602 -4.18 -7.34 -12.28
CA ARG A 602 -4.03 -8.09 -13.53
C ARG A 602 -4.08 -9.59 -13.31
N ILE A 603 -3.63 -10.08 -12.16
CA ILE A 603 -3.71 -11.50 -11.78
C ILE A 603 -5.18 -11.91 -11.63
N ASN A 604 -6.00 -11.07 -11.00
CA ASN A 604 -7.42 -11.28 -10.83
C ASN A 604 -8.17 -11.21 -12.17
N GLN A 605 -7.86 -10.22 -13.01
CA GLN A 605 -8.44 -10.09 -14.36
C GLN A 605 -8.11 -11.30 -15.26
N ALA A 606 -6.90 -11.85 -15.14
CA ALA A 606 -6.47 -13.05 -15.86
C ALA A 606 -7.05 -14.36 -15.31
N HIS A 607 -7.73 -14.31 -14.15
CA HIS A 607 -8.14 -15.50 -13.39
C HIS A 607 -7.00 -16.49 -13.15
N SER A 608 -5.78 -15.97 -12.92
CA SER A 608 -4.58 -16.81 -12.74
C SER A 608 -4.62 -17.56 -11.40
N PRO A 609 -4.15 -18.83 -11.37
CA PRO A 609 -4.01 -19.59 -10.12
C PRO A 609 -3.04 -18.94 -9.12
N ASP A 610 -2.15 -18.05 -9.59
CA ASP A 610 -1.17 -17.36 -8.75
C ASP A 610 -1.80 -16.36 -7.77
N MET A 611 -3.06 -15.97 -7.98
CA MET A 611 -3.78 -15.00 -7.15
C MET A 611 -3.69 -15.33 -5.66
N VAL A 612 -3.91 -16.59 -5.30
CA VAL A 612 -3.88 -17.04 -3.91
C VAL A 612 -2.47 -16.90 -3.33
N SER A 613 -1.45 -17.36 -4.08
CA SER A 613 -0.04 -17.34 -3.64
C SER A 613 0.47 -15.92 -3.45
N VAL A 614 0.24 -15.03 -4.44
CA VAL A 614 0.71 -13.63 -4.40
C VAL A 614 -0.01 -12.86 -3.30
N SER A 615 -1.34 -13.03 -3.18
CA SER A 615 -2.12 -12.37 -2.15
C SER A 615 -1.72 -12.84 -0.75
N GLN A 616 -1.42 -14.13 -0.56
CA GLN A 616 -0.92 -14.66 0.72
C GLN A 616 0.42 -14.04 1.09
N TYR A 617 1.36 -13.92 0.15
CA TYR A 617 2.67 -13.34 0.42
C TYR A 617 2.57 -11.89 0.93
N TYR A 618 1.95 -10.99 0.16
CA TYR A 618 1.86 -9.59 0.57
C TYR A 618 1.01 -9.39 1.83
N SER A 619 -0.04 -10.20 2.02
CA SER A 619 -0.84 -10.15 3.25
C SER A 619 -0.02 -10.60 4.47
N ASN A 620 0.80 -11.65 4.34
CA ASN A 620 1.65 -12.12 5.43
C ASN A 620 2.75 -11.13 5.79
N GLU A 621 3.33 -10.43 4.81
CA GLU A 621 4.28 -9.32 5.06
C GLU A 621 3.61 -8.22 5.89
N LEU A 622 2.41 -7.81 5.50
CA LEU A 622 1.66 -6.78 6.22
C LEU A 622 1.25 -7.23 7.62
N VAL A 623 0.80 -8.48 7.79
CA VAL A 623 0.48 -9.06 9.09
C VAL A 623 1.72 -9.13 9.99
N SER A 624 2.88 -9.48 9.42
CA SER A 624 4.15 -9.51 10.16
C SER A 624 4.56 -8.12 10.64
N TYR A 625 4.36 -7.09 9.81
CA TYR A 625 4.54 -5.70 10.19
C TYR A 625 3.59 -5.27 11.32
N VAL A 626 2.30 -5.60 11.23
CA VAL A 626 1.33 -5.30 12.30
C VAL A 626 1.71 -5.98 13.62
N HIS A 627 2.11 -7.25 13.58
CA HIS A 627 2.63 -7.95 14.77
C HIS A 627 3.86 -7.22 15.35
N LYS A 628 4.80 -6.80 14.51
CA LYS A 628 6.00 -6.05 14.92
C LYS A 628 5.63 -4.75 15.64
N VAL A 629 4.67 -3.98 15.12
CA VAL A 629 4.20 -2.73 15.76
C VAL A 629 3.48 -3.01 17.08
N LEU A 630 2.56 -3.98 17.12
CA LEU A 630 1.73 -4.24 18.30
C LEU A 630 2.41 -5.08 19.38
N GLN A 631 3.57 -5.71 19.10
CA GLN A 631 4.34 -6.47 20.09
C GLN A 631 4.74 -5.62 21.31
N VAL A 632 4.80 -4.30 21.18
CA VAL A 632 5.06 -3.39 22.30
C VAL A 632 4.02 -3.52 23.42
N ILE A 633 2.77 -3.90 23.11
CA ILE A 633 1.70 -4.04 24.09
C ILE A 633 2.00 -5.19 25.06
N PRO A 634 2.16 -6.46 24.61
CA PRO A 634 2.64 -7.54 25.46
C PRO A 634 3.95 -7.21 26.18
N ALA A 635 4.94 -6.62 25.50
CA ALA A 635 6.21 -6.28 26.12
C ALA A 635 6.04 -5.28 27.28
N SER A 636 5.22 -4.25 27.11
CA SER A 636 4.89 -3.29 28.17
C SER A 636 4.08 -3.93 29.31
N MET A 637 3.14 -4.82 29.00
CA MET A 637 2.42 -5.57 30.05
C MET A 637 3.38 -6.42 30.90
N PHE A 638 4.34 -7.11 30.29
CA PHE A 638 5.35 -7.90 31.00
C PHE A 638 6.26 -7.04 31.87
N SER A 639 6.69 -5.89 31.38
CA SER A 639 7.48 -4.93 32.17
C SER A 639 6.71 -4.44 33.40
N LEU A 640 5.41 -4.12 33.27
CA LEU A 640 4.58 -3.71 34.41
C LEU A 640 4.37 -4.86 35.41
N MET A 641 4.21 -6.09 34.93
CA MET A 641 4.09 -7.28 35.79
C MET A 641 5.39 -7.55 36.56
N GLU A 642 6.55 -7.37 35.93
CA GLU A 642 7.86 -7.48 36.58
C GLU A 642 8.01 -6.47 37.72
N ASP A 643 7.60 -5.21 37.51
CA ASP A 643 7.58 -4.18 38.55
C ASP A 643 6.65 -4.57 39.71
N ILE A 644 5.46 -5.13 39.42
CA ILE A 644 4.53 -5.63 40.44
C ILE A 644 5.17 -6.74 41.27
N ILE A 645 5.79 -7.73 40.61
CA ILE A 645 6.46 -8.85 41.28
C ILE A 645 7.61 -8.33 42.16
N SER A 646 8.40 -7.38 41.68
CA SER A 646 9.49 -6.77 42.46
C SER A 646 8.97 -6.06 43.71
N LEU A 647 7.87 -5.29 43.59
CA LEU A 647 7.27 -4.61 44.74
C LEU A 647 6.72 -5.61 45.77
N GLN A 648 6.02 -6.65 45.30
CA GLN A 648 5.44 -7.69 46.16
C GLN A 648 6.50 -8.56 46.84
N THR A 649 7.63 -8.82 46.19
CA THR A 649 8.68 -9.72 46.69
C THR A 649 9.69 -9.01 47.59
N HIS A 650 10.05 -7.75 47.28
CA HIS A 650 11.16 -7.07 47.94
C HIS A 650 10.75 -5.89 48.84
N LYS A 651 9.58 -5.28 48.64
CA LYS A 651 9.16 -4.08 49.40
C LYS A 651 7.97 -4.33 50.32
N ILE A 652 6.95 -5.04 49.84
CA ILE A 652 5.75 -5.33 50.64
C ILE A 652 6.06 -6.50 51.56
N THR A 653 6.20 -6.23 52.85
CA THR A 653 6.38 -7.26 53.87
C THR A 653 5.04 -7.87 54.27
N GLU A 654 5.06 -9.16 54.60
CA GLU A 654 3.90 -9.84 55.18
C GLU A 654 3.59 -9.26 56.56
N LEU A 655 2.29 -9.01 56.82
CA LEU A 655 1.83 -8.44 58.08
C LEU A 655 1.99 -9.47 59.21
N PRO A 656 2.61 -9.10 60.36
CA PRO A 656 2.72 -10.01 61.49
C PRO A 656 1.37 -10.27 62.15
N THR A 657 1.24 -11.42 62.82
CA THR A 657 -0.01 -11.86 63.47
C THR A 657 -0.39 -11.05 64.72
N ARG A 658 0.53 -10.23 65.26
CA ARG A 658 0.29 -9.26 66.34
C ARG A 658 0.97 -7.94 65.99
N LEU A 659 0.27 -6.82 66.18
CA LEU A 659 0.67 -5.52 65.65
C LEU A 659 0.42 -4.41 66.69
N ASP A 660 1.45 -3.61 66.98
CA ASP A 660 1.30 -2.40 67.82
C ASP A 660 0.45 -1.38 67.06
N LYS A 661 -0.58 -0.83 67.72
CA LYS A 661 -1.52 0.12 67.10
C LYS A 661 -0.82 1.35 66.50
N ASP A 662 0.26 1.80 67.12
CA ASP A 662 1.02 2.98 66.70
C ASP A 662 1.87 2.73 65.43
N LYS A 663 2.23 1.47 65.13
CA LYS A 663 3.02 1.08 63.94
C LYS A 663 2.15 0.67 62.74
N LEU A 664 0.83 0.70 62.89
CA LEU A 664 -0.11 0.22 61.88
C LEU A 664 -0.06 1.03 60.59
N LYS A 665 0.19 2.34 60.68
CA LYS A 665 0.33 3.20 59.50
C LYS A 665 1.60 2.91 58.71
N ASP A 666 2.70 2.62 59.41
CA ASP A 666 3.99 2.30 58.80
C ASP A 666 3.97 0.91 58.13
N LEU A 667 3.27 -0.05 58.75
CA LEU A 667 3.11 -1.41 58.22
C LEU A 667 2.02 -1.53 57.13
N ALA A 668 1.17 -0.51 56.98
CA ALA A 668 0.16 -0.49 55.93
C ALA A 668 0.78 -0.36 54.52
N LEU A 669 1.96 0.27 54.40
CA LEU A 669 2.68 0.47 53.13
C LEU A 669 1.76 1.01 52.02
N LEU A 670 1.04 2.09 52.33
CA LEU A 670 -0.03 2.62 51.48
C LEU A 670 0.48 3.07 50.10
N GLU A 671 1.67 3.66 50.05
CA GLU A 671 2.29 4.14 48.81
C GLU A 671 2.67 2.97 47.89
N GLU A 672 3.30 1.92 48.44
CA GLU A 672 3.67 0.72 47.70
C GLU A 672 2.44 -0.03 47.18
N ARG A 673 1.39 -0.14 48.01
CA ARG A 673 0.12 -0.77 47.61
C ARG A 673 -0.61 0.06 46.54
N TYR A 674 -0.60 1.38 46.66
CA TYR A 674 -1.13 2.27 45.62
C TYR A 674 -0.37 2.08 44.31
N GLN A 675 0.97 1.97 44.36
CA GLN A 675 1.79 1.72 43.18
C GLN A 675 1.46 0.36 42.53
N VAL A 676 1.26 -0.70 43.32
CA VAL A 676 0.78 -1.99 42.77
C VAL A 676 -0.58 -1.84 42.09
N ALA A 677 -1.53 -1.13 42.70
CA ALA A 677 -2.85 -0.89 42.09
C ALA A 677 -2.74 -0.10 40.78
N LYS A 678 -1.88 0.93 40.73
CA LYS A 678 -1.61 1.74 39.54
C LYS A 678 -1.00 0.90 38.41
N LEU A 679 -0.01 0.06 38.70
CA LEU A 679 0.61 -0.84 37.73
C LEU A 679 -0.40 -1.88 37.21
N THR A 680 -1.21 -2.46 38.11
CA THR A 680 -2.26 -3.43 37.76
C THR A 680 -3.30 -2.80 36.85
N HIS A 681 -3.73 -1.57 37.14
CA HIS A 681 -4.62 -0.81 36.26
C HIS A 681 -3.96 -0.56 34.90
N GLY A 682 -2.67 -0.23 34.85
CA GLY A 682 -1.90 -0.08 33.62
C GLY A 682 -1.95 -1.33 32.73
N VAL A 683 -1.79 -2.53 33.31
CA VAL A 683 -1.92 -3.80 32.56
C VAL A 683 -3.34 -3.96 31.97
N SER A 684 -4.37 -3.57 32.72
CA SER A 684 -5.76 -3.56 32.21
C SER A 684 -5.92 -2.61 31.02
N VAL A 685 -5.37 -1.39 31.10
CA VAL A 685 -5.45 -0.39 30.02
C VAL A 685 -4.79 -0.89 28.73
N PHE A 686 -3.62 -1.53 28.81
CA PHE A 686 -2.99 -2.14 27.63
C PHE A 686 -3.84 -3.26 27.01
N THR A 687 -4.49 -4.06 27.86
CA THR A 687 -5.37 -5.16 27.42
C THR A 687 -6.64 -4.60 26.76
N GLU A 688 -7.27 -3.60 27.35
CA GLU A 688 -8.42 -2.91 26.77
C GLU A 688 -8.06 -2.18 25.47
N GLY A 689 -6.88 -1.57 25.39
CA GLY A 689 -6.38 -0.89 24.21
C GLY A 689 -6.32 -1.80 22.98
N ILE A 690 -5.72 -2.99 23.09
CA ILE A 690 -5.68 -3.94 21.97
C ILE A 690 -7.06 -4.55 21.66
N LEU A 691 -7.88 -4.82 22.67
CA LEU A 691 -9.24 -5.36 22.48
C LEU A 691 -10.24 -4.34 21.93
N SER A 692 -9.94 -3.03 22.02
CA SER A 692 -10.72 -1.97 21.39
C SER A 692 -10.64 -2.00 19.85
N MET A 693 -9.60 -2.62 19.31
CA MET A 693 -9.46 -2.85 17.88
C MET A 693 -10.56 -3.79 17.40
N LYS A 694 -11.20 -3.47 16.27
CA LYS A 694 -12.14 -4.40 15.61
C LYS A 694 -11.36 -5.49 14.87
N THR A 695 -11.95 -6.67 14.76
CA THR A 695 -11.45 -7.71 13.84
C THR A 695 -11.35 -7.12 12.43
N THR A 696 -10.19 -7.28 11.79
CA THR A 696 -9.87 -6.53 10.57
C THR A 696 -9.39 -7.48 9.48
N LEU A 697 -9.93 -7.33 8.27
CA LEU A 697 -9.39 -8.00 7.10
C LEU A 697 -8.24 -7.16 6.54
N VAL A 698 -7.04 -7.73 6.51
CA VAL A 698 -5.82 -7.10 6.02
C VAL A 698 -5.32 -7.92 4.84
N GLY A 699 -5.52 -7.40 3.62
CA GLY A 699 -5.42 -8.21 2.40
C GLY A 699 -6.45 -9.34 2.42
N ILE A 700 -5.99 -10.59 2.45
CA ILE A 700 -6.86 -11.77 2.60
C ILE A 700 -6.83 -12.40 3.99
N VAL A 701 -6.02 -11.88 4.91
CA VAL A 701 -5.86 -12.44 6.25
C VAL A 701 -6.73 -11.69 7.24
N ARG A 702 -7.56 -12.43 7.99
CA ARG A 702 -8.39 -11.85 9.05
C ARG A 702 -7.59 -11.79 10.35
N MET A 703 -7.36 -10.58 10.83
CA MET A 703 -6.65 -10.32 12.09
C MET A 703 -7.65 -10.20 13.25
N ASP A 704 -7.51 -11.09 14.23
CA ASP A 704 -8.25 -11.07 15.48
C ASP A 704 -7.37 -10.51 16.62
N PRO A 705 -7.70 -9.35 17.20
CA PRO A 705 -6.89 -8.72 18.25
C PRO A 705 -6.67 -9.59 19.48
N LYS A 706 -7.62 -10.48 19.80
CA LYS A 706 -7.43 -11.44 20.89
C LYS A 706 -6.29 -12.42 20.59
N GLN A 707 -6.27 -12.99 19.38
CA GLN A 707 -5.19 -13.88 18.93
C GLN A 707 -3.84 -13.14 18.84
N LEU A 708 -3.84 -11.88 18.40
CA LEU A 708 -2.62 -11.05 18.39
C LEU A 708 -2.03 -10.91 19.80
N LEU A 709 -2.88 -10.63 20.79
CA LEU A 709 -2.45 -10.51 22.18
C LEU A 709 -1.91 -11.85 22.72
N GLU A 710 -2.64 -12.94 22.50
CA GLU A 710 -2.22 -14.29 22.95
C GLU A 710 -0.87 -14.70 22.35
N ASN A 711 -0.66 -14.47 21.05
CA ASN A 711 0.60 -14.74 20.39
C ASN A 711 1.74 -13.86 20.91
N GLY A 712 1.45 -12.58 21.15
CA GLY A 712 2.42 -11.63 21.70
C GLY A 712 2.86 -11.98 23.13
N ILE A 713 1.91 -12.39 23.99
CA ILE A 713 2.19 -12.90 25.34
C ILE A 713 3.05 -14.16 25.28
N ARG A 714 2.72 -15.11 24.40
CA ARG A 714 3.52 -16.33 24.22
C ARG A 714 4.97 -16.00 23.82
N LYS A 715 5.16 -15.02 22.94
CA LYS A 715 6.49 -14.58 22.52
C LYS A 715 7.30 -13.98 23.68
N GLU A 716 6.70 -13.14 24.51
CA GLU A 716 7.39 -12.60 25.70
C GLU A 716 7.68 -13.70 26.74
N LEU A 717 6.78 -14.66 26.95
CA LEU A 717 7.03 -15.82 27.83
C LEU A 717 8.25 -16.62 27.36
N VAL A 718 8.32 -16.96 26.07
CA VAL A 718 9.47 -17.70 25.51
C VAL A 718 10.76 -16.91 25.70
N LYS A 719 10.73 -15.58 25.49
CA LYS A 719 11.88 -14.71 25.69
C LYS A 719 12.35 -14.71 27.15
N GLN A 720 11.43 -14.60 28.10
CA GLN A 720 11.75 -14.61 29.53
C GLN A 720 12.27 -15.97 29.98
N ILE A 721 11.63 -17.08 29.57
CA ILE A 721 12.11 -18.44 29.86
C ILE A 721 13.52 -18.63 29.28
N SER A 722 13.75 -18.24 28.04
CA SER A 722 15.06 -18.34 27.38
C SER A 722 16.12 -17.50 28.10
N HIS A 723 15.77 -16.31 28.56
CA HIS A 723 16.67 -15.46 29.35
C HIS A 723 17.01 -16.12 30.69
N CYS A 724 16.01 -16.62 31.43
CA CYS A 724 16.22 -17.33 32.71
C CYS A 724 17.09 -18.58 32.54
N LEU A 725 16.86 -19.37 31.47
CA LEU A 725 17.69 -20.52 31.13
C LEU A 725 19.12 -20.10 30.83
N ASN A 726 19.34 -19.06 30.02
CA ASN A 726 20.69 -18.57 29.72
C ASN A 726 21.43 -18.03 30.95
N VAL A 727 20.73 -17.38 31.89
CA VAL A 727 21.35 -16.84 33.12
C VAL A 727 21.63 -17.94 34.14
N THR A 728 20.77 -18.95 34.22
CA THR A 728 20.84 -19.99 35.27
C THR A 728 21.67 -21.20 34.81
N LEU A 729 21.62 -21.55 33.53
CA LEU A 729 22.37 -22.65 32.91
C LEU A 729 23.64 -22.16 32.21
N VAL A 730 24.42 -21.29 32.88
CA VAL A 730 25.75 -20.92 32.38
C VAL A 730 26.72 -22.07 32.67
N PHE A 731 27.02 -22.87 31.66
CA PHE A 731 28.06 -23.91 31.76
C PHE A 731 29.45 -23.24 31.71
N SER A 732 30.05 -22.99 32.88
CA SER A 732 31.43 -22.52 32.95
C SER A 732 32.40 -23.61 32.52
N ILE A 733 33.16 -23.37 31.45
CA ILE A 733 34.23 -24.24 30.93
C ILE A 733 35.38 -24.39 31.96
N LYS A 734 35.40 -23.59 33.04
CA LYS A 734 36.52 -23.52 34.00
C LYS A 734 36.35 -24.29 35.32
N ASN A 735 35.31 -25.09 35.50
CA ASN A 735 35.25 -25.97 36.66
C ASN A 735 35.87 -27.33 36.32
N LYS A 736 37.15 -27.50 36.69
CA LYS A 736 37.79 -28.83 36.79
C LYS A 736 36.84 -29.79 37.51
N PRO A 737 36.74 -31.05 37.07
CA PRO A 737 35.96 -32.04 37.79
C PRO A 737 36.55 -32.17 39.19
N ARG A 738 35.75 -31.90 40.22
CA ARG A 738 36.07 -32.36 41.56
C ARG A 738 35.95 -33.87 41.52
N GLU A 739 37.09 -34.55 41.55
CA GLU A 739 37.16 -35.96 41.92
C GLU A 739 36.52 -36.10 43.30
N TYR A 740 35.37 -36.76 43.36
CA TYR A 740 34.83 -37.25 44.62
C TYR A 740 35.59 -38.53 44.97
N PRO A 741 36.26 -38.61 46.15
CA PRO A 741 36.79 -39.87 46.62
C PRO A 741 35.63 -40.70 47.18
N PHE A 742 35.37 -41.82 46.51
CA PHE A 742 34.58 -43.01 46.89
C PHE A 742 33.23 -42.82 47.58
#